data_AF-A0A3L7PR43-F1
#
_entry.id   AF-A0A3L7PR43-F1
#
_cell.length_a   1.000
_cell.length_b   1.000
_cell.length_c   1.000
_cell.angle_alpha   90.00
_cell.angle_beta   90.00
_cell.angle_gamma   90.00
#
_symmetry.space_group_name_H-M   'P 1'
#
loop_
_entity.id
_entity.type
_entity.pdbx_description
1 polymer ?
#
loop_
_entity_poly.entity_id
_entity_poly.type
_entity_poly.pdbx_seq_one_letter_code
_entity_poly.pdbx_strand_id
1 'polypeptide(L)'
;MRLMQITSLCFLCAVLNTLALDPFNLSFLALVAWTPLVFAAQITGKWRQNDRVVDGVAQVCDRRATWRLALLAWLFGSLRWLWLESWIGPVSDYGWPALAIVMGAFDGVFAVALSRTERGTRYRNWPLAIRAGIILCGSEWFRSRVFMDGYPWFMPAQPLIDFPWLAQGADVIGVAGLGIIPGLIAGMLVGMIAPPRTSWRAGAWTTIACVLLALGYGFFCAPSTKDCDIFKVLVIQTNVAQSNKMAPTREMQQTQFDGAYKTTMDALKTLQLRGETPDLIAWPETVLPGVGLESDAIMLQRERGIWPADTLSLQLEKLVNQNAPLLVGSGAYEGLRIEGNRYAWNRHYNSGYLLRSGGRHERVDKVVLTPFGETMPYISYWKALEQAMLDFGGRGMEFDLSTGERPRTLSLQTATRHVALAVPICFEDTVSRATRSLVNADEGADVIVNLSNDGWFGWFDPARRHHEQAARWRCVELRRSMLRVVNTGISAAFDTHGQRIGNPLPPQQEGWMLAELPLEKTRTTYATIGDVFSWFMFFITGFMCCWPNTKPKVRSGAGALVSLCACVFLLACSDTKQGKLPSWSSRDQSSTPDNDVTLSRKNSAKAQIPVSNSSDLVRNARLVLDEASRNSDKSLRAHAIESMQYDMTIFEPGVRRGLADREPSVRFVSAMSVAKLRMPGAGPLIEPLKLDPNESVQAAAILALTRCGTQTNPSPLAKMILSQSAELRGNTAMVLGELGNKSALIMLKEATRQPMSRANPAAVRIVNLQIAEAMVQLGDQSEIEPIHAALFFRSDQSECIELACEIASRLHDQGSLPMLQRLVEADGGDIRPIEIRLFAAIAACKIMQSPPIGLAGLGVSCSHDPNVRVRTLAAKLLGVVGGADTESVLSRLLRDREPEVQVAAAGSILRRQMTLSNQATSIESQLPQSTVEPTNRAKNDIPH
;
A
#
# COMPACT_ATOMS: atom_id res chain seq x y z
N MET A 1 -33.66 -7.56 -35.22
CA MET A 1 -32.49 -7.19 -36.07
C MET A 1 -31.81 -5.90 -35.61
N ARG A 2 -32.51 -4.77 -35.52
CA ARG A 2 -31.92 -3.46 -35.22
C ARG A 2 -31.26 -3.30 -33.83
N LEU A 3 -31.80 -3.93 -32.77
CA LEU A 3 -31.19 -3.90 -31.43
C LEU A 3 -29.89 -4.73 -31.36
N MET A 4 -29.92 -5.93 -31.93
CA MET A 4 -28.77 -6.83 -32.01
C MET A 4 -27.57 -6.15 -32.70
N GLN A 5 -27.81 -5.39 -33.77
CA GLN A 5 -26.77 -4.59 -34.44
C GLN A 5 -26.12 -3.55 -33.51
N ILE A 6 -26.92 -2.79 -32.75
CA ILE A 6 -26.39 -1.81 -31.78
C ILE A 6 -25.58 -2.51 -30.70
N THR A 7 -26.08 -3.63 -30.16
CA THR A 7 -25.39 -4.43 -29.16
C THR A 7 -24.02 -4.87 -29.68
N SER A 8 -23.95 -5.44 -30.88
CA SER A 8 -22.69 -5.87 -31.49
C SER A 8 -21.71 -4.72 -31.72
N LEU A 9 -22.21 -3.54 -32.15
CA LEU A 9 -21.37 -2.36 -32.36
C LEU A 9 -20.81 -1.81 -31.04
N CYS A 10 -21.61 -1.75 -29.97
CA CYS A 10 -21.15 -1.29 -28.66
C CYS A 10 -20.11 -2.27 -28.07
N PHE A 11 -20.37 -3.57 -28.18
CA PHE A 11 -19.40 -4.61 -27.79
C PHE A 11 -18.08 -4.49 -28.57
N LEU A 12 -18.16 -4.34 -29.91
CA LEU A 12 -16.97 -4.20 -30.75
C LEU A 12 -16.16 -2.95 -30.39
N CYS A 13 -16.81 -1.82 -30.10
CA CYS A 13 -16.12 -0.60 -29.64
C CYS A 13 -15.33 -0.87 -28.35
N ALA A 14 -15.94 -1.54 -27.37
CA ALA A 14 -15.28 -1.88 -26.11
C ALA A 14 -14.07 -2.80 -26.35
N VAL A 15 -14.23 -3.86 -27.16
CA VAL A 15 -13.14 -4.79 -27.50
C VAL A 15 -11.98 -4.08 -28.20
N LEU A 16 -12.26 -3.25 -29.21
CA LEU A 16 -11.20 -2.55 -29.95
C LEU A 16 -10.43 -1.55 -29.06
N ASN A 17 -11.11 -0.84 -28.16
CA ASN A 17 -10.44 0.04 -27.21
C ASN A 17 -9.58 -0.75 -26.20
N THR A 18 -10.03 -1.93 -25.76
CA THR A 18 -9.24 -2.83 -24.92
C THR A 18 -7.99 -3.33 -25.65
N LEU A 19 -8.13 -3.78 -26.90
CA LEU A 19 -7.01 -4.30 -27.71
C LEU A 19 -5.98 -3.21 -28.07
N ALA A 20 -6.40 -1.95 -28.13
CA ALA A 20 -5.50 -0.82 -28.37
C ALA A 20 -4.54 -0.54 -27.20
N LEU A 21 -4.80 -1.13 -26.03
CA LEU A 21 -4.08 -0.92 -24.78
C LEU A 21 -3.26 -2.18 -24.42
N ASP A 22 -2.23 -2.03 -23.58
CA ASP A 22 -1.57 -3.18 -22.95
C ASP A 22 -2.56 -4.11 -22.23
N PRO A 23 -2.31 -5.44 -22.23
CA PRO A 23 -1.11 -6.12 -22.73
C PRO A 23 -1.11 -6.41 -24.23
N PHE A 24 -2.22 -6.16 -24.93
CA PHE A 24 -2.34 -6.45 -26.37
C PHE A 24 -1.53 -5.48 -27.22
N ASN A 25 -1.50 -4.21 -26.79
CA ASN A 25 -0.71 -3.13 -27.37
C ASN A 25 -0.86 -2.99 -28.89
N LEU A 26 -2.07 -3.22 -29.42
CA LEU A 26 -2.38 -3.01 -30.84
C LEU A 26 -2.75 -1.53 -31.06
N SER A 27 -1.81 -0.63 -30.78
CA SER A 27 -2.03 0.83 -30.70
C SER A 27 -2.69 1.43 -31.95
N PHE A 28 -2.49 0.85 -33.14
CA PHE A 28 -3.16 1.25 -34.38
C PHE A 28 -4.69 1.13 -34.31
N LEU A 29 -5.23 0.24 -33.47
CA LEU A 29 -6.67 0.11 -33.26
C LEU A 29 -7.26 1.35 -32.60
N ALA A 30 -6.49 2.13 -31.83
CA ALA A 30 -6.99 3.37 -31.21
C ALA A 30 -7.53 4.36 -32.25
N LEU A 31 -6.97 4.39 -33.46
CA LEU A 31 -7.43 5.25 -34.56
C LEU A 31 -8.84 4.89 -35.04
N VAL A 32 -9.27 3.64 -34.89
CA VAL A 32 -10.54 3.13 -35.44
C VAL A 32 -11.49 2.59 -34.37
N ALA A 33 -11.06 2.45 -33.11
CA ALA A 33 -11.81 1.78 -32.05
C ALA A 33 -13.18 2.42 -31.76
N TRP A 34 -13.33 3.72 -32.01
CA TRP A 34 -14.58 4.46 -31.82
C TRP A 34 -15.56 4.36 -33.00
N THR A 35 -15.13 3.82 -34.14
CA THR A 35 -15.95 3.67 -35.36
C THR A 35 -17.26 2.92 -35.11
N PRO A 36 -17.28 1.78 -34.39
CA PRO A 36 -18.52 1.05 -34.13
C PRO A 36 -19.53 1.86 -33.32
N LEU A 37 -19.08 2.58 -32.29
CA LEU A 37 -19.96 3.39 -31.44
C LEU A 37 -20.48 4.64 -32.16
N VAL A 38 -19.64 5.28 -32.99
CA VAL A 38 -20.08 6.34 -33.91
C VAL A 38 -21.18 5.81 -34.85
N PHE A 39 -21.01 4.60 -35.38
CA PHE A 39 -22.02 3.99 -36.26
C PHE A 39 -23.33 3.71 -35.51
N ALA A 40 -23.25 3.17 -34.29
CA ALA A 40 -24.42 2.93 -33.45
C ALA A 40 -25.16 4.23 -33.11
N ALA A 41 -24.44 5.31 -32.79
CA ALA A 41 -25.00 6.64 -32.54
C ALA A 41 -25.66 7.24 -33.78
N GLN A 42 -25.06 7.06 -34.95
CA GLN A 42 -25.57 7.52 -36.24
C GLN A 42 -26.86 6.80 -36.64
N ILE A 43 -26.89 5.47 -36.48
CA ILE A 43 -28.06 4.64 -36.75
C ILE A 43 -29.21 5.06 -35.84
N THR A 44 -28.98 5.11 -34.53
CA THR A 44 -30.02 5.39 -33.52
C THR A 44 -30.55 6.82 -33.57
N GLY A 45 -29.70 7.80 -33.90
CA GLY A 45 -30.08 9.19 -34.09
C GLY A 45 -31.14 9.35 -35.18
N LYS A 46 -31.15 8.45 -36.18
CA LYS A 46 -32.09 8.45 -37.30
C LYS A 46 -33.32 7.57 -37.10
N TRP A 47 -33.41 6.79 -36.01
CA TRP A 47 -34.57 5.93 -35.76
C TRP A 47 -35.82 6.75 -35.49
N ARG A 48 -36.89 6.45 -36.23
CA ARG A 48 -38.21 7.11 -36.13
C ARG A 48 -39.16 6.25 -35.30
N GLN A 49 -40.00 6.87 -34.48
CA GLN A 49 -41.14 6.18 -33.87
C GLN A 49 -42.24 5.99 -34.94
N ASN A 50 -42.65 4.74 -35.17
CA ASN A 50 -43.68 4.27 -36.11
C ASN A 50 -43.39 4.44 -37.63
N ASP A 51 -43.01 3.34 -38.29
CA ASP A 51 -43.16 3.11 -39.75
C ASP A 51 -44.65 2.95 -40.17
N ARG A 52 -45.60 3.47 -39.38
CA ARG A 52 -47.06 3.44 -39.63
C ARG A 52 -47.75 4.64 -38.98
N VAL A 53 -47.65 5.84 -39.55
CA VAL A 53 -48.69 6.87 -39.42
C VAL A 53 -48.69 7.70 -40.71
N VAL A 54 -49.84 7.61 -41.39
CA VAL A 54 -50.30 8.42 -42.51
C VAL A 54 -50.71 9.81 -41.96
N ASP A 55 -50.50 10.85 -42.76
CA ASP A 55 -50.95 12.24 -42.58
C ASP A 55 -50.32 13.11 -41.46
N GLY A 56 -49.39 13.98 -41.89
CA GLY A 56 -49.35 15.38 -41.46
C GLY A 56 -48.80 15.74 -40.06
N VAL A 57 -48.49 14.80 -39.18
CA VAL A 57 -47.95 15.12 -37.83
C VAL A 57 -46.43 14.95 -37.77
N ALA A 58 -45.76 15.93 -37.15
CA ALA A 58 -44.30 16.04 -37.06
C ALA A 58 -43.62 14.73 -36.61
N GLN A 59 -42.70 14.23 -37.44
CA GLN A 59 -41.90 13.02 -37.22
C GLN A 59 -41.02 13.14 -35.97
N VAL A 60 -41.20 12.25 -34.98
CA VAL A 60 -40.41 12.24 -33.74
C VAL A 60 -39.45 11.06 -33.71
N CYS A 61 -38.16 11.32 -33.50
CA CYS A 61 -37.14 10.28 -33.30
C CYS A 61 -37.41 9.46 -32.03
N ASP A 62 -37.19 8.14 -32.06
CA ASP A 62 -37.49 7.26 -30.93
C ASP A 62 -36.58 7.51 -29.73
N ARG A 63 -37.08 8.22 -28.71
CA ARG A 63 -36.33 8.47 -27.46
C ARG A 63 -35.89 7.16 -26.79
N ARG A 64 -36.65 6.07 -26.91
CA ARG A 64 -36.30 4.77 -26.32
C ARG A 64 -35.05 4.17 -26.99
N ALA A 65 -34.83 4.42 -28.28
CA ALA A 65 -33.65 3.93 -29.00
C ALA A 65 -32.34 4.55 -28.48
N THR A 66 -32.31 5.86 -28.20
CA THR A 66 -31.11 6.50 -27.63
C THR A 66 -30.85 6.06 -26.20
N TRP A 67 -31.88 5.84 -25.38
CA TRP A 67 -31.69 5.27 -24.04
C TRP A 67 -31.13 3.84 -24.09
N ARG A 68 -31.60 3.02 -25.04
CA ARG A 68 -31.03 1.68 -25.27
C ARG A 68 -29.56 1.75 -25.72
N LEU A 69 -29.21 2.66 -26.63
CA LEU A 69 -27.82 2.89 -27.00
C LEU A 69 -26.98 3.31 -25.80
N ALA A 70 -27.46 4.29 -25.02
CA ALA A 70 -26.76 4.78 -23.84
C ALA A 70 -26.49 3.64 -22.85
N LEU A 71 -27.50 2.81 -22.59
CA LEU A 71 -27.41 1.66 -21.70
C LEU A 71 -26.43 0.61 -22.22
N LEU A 72 -26.45 0.29 -23.52
CA LEU A 72 -25.54 -0.68 -24.12
C LEU A 72 -24.09 -0.17 -24.17
N ALA A 73 -23.89 1.10 -24.54
CA ALA A 73 -22.58 1.75 -24.51
C ALA A 73 -22.03 1.79 -23.08
N TRP A 74 -22.87 2.15 -22.11
CA TRP A 74 -22.52 2.12 -20.69
C TRP A 74 -22.18 0.70 -20.20
N LEU A 75 -22.99 -0.30 -20.55
CA LEU A 75 -22.76 -1.69 -20.12
C LEU A 75 -21.42 -2.22 -20.64
N PHE A 76 -21.19 -2.14 -21.96
CA PHE A 76 -19.94 -2.65 -22.55
C PHE A 76 -18.73 -1.79 -22.19
N GLY A 77 -18.91 -0.47 -22.07
CA GLY A 77 -17.91 0.43 -21.52
C GLY A 77 -17.53 0.02 -20.10
N SER A 78 -18.51 -0.24 -19.23
CA SER A 78 -18.28 -0.69 -17.85
C SER A 78 -17.55 -2.03 -17.82
N LEU A 79 -17.88 -2.99 -18.69
CA LEU A 79 -17.13 -4.26 -18.79
C LEU A 79 -15.66 -4.06 -19.18
N ARG A 80 -15.39 -3.15 -20.12
CA ARG A 80 -14.01 -2.75 -20.47
C ARG A 80 -13.30 -2.15 -19.26
N TRP A 81 -13.93 -1.21 -18.57
CA TRP A 81 -13.36 -0.55 -17.39
C TRP A 81 -13.17 -1.50 -16.21
N LEU A 82 -14.06 -2.49 -16.01
CA LEU A 82 -13.90 -3.52 -14.98
C LEU A 82 -12.60 -4.30 -15.19
N TRP A 83 -12.26 -4.62 -16.43
CA TRP A 83 -10.99 -5.27 -16.72
C TRP A 83 -9.81 -4.32 -16.52
N LEU A 84 -9.89 -3.09 -17.07
CA LEU A 84 -8.83 -2.08 -16.98
C LEU A 84 -8.49 -1.69 -15.53
N GLU A 85 -9.48 -1.66 -14.64
CA GLU A 85 -9.36 -1.25 -13.23
C GLU A 85 -9.32 -2.43 -12.25
N SER A 86 -9.24 -3.66 -12.76
CA SER A 86 -9.21 -4.86 -11.93
C SER A 86 -8.03 -4.87 -10.94
N TRP A 87 -6.97 -4.12 -11.22
CA TRP A 87 -5.82 -3.92 -10.35
C TRP A 87 -6.14 -3.20 -9.04
N ILE A 88 -7.25 -2.44 -8.96
CA ILE A 88 -7.70 -1.76 -7.74
C ILE A 88 -8.38 -2.76 -6.78
N GLY A 89 -8.73 -3.96 -7.25
CA GLY A 89 -9.36 -5.03 -6.45
C GLY A 89 -8.76 -5.24 -5.06
N PRO A 90 -7.44 -5.48 -4.95
CA PRO A 90 -6.77 -5.64 -3.66
C PRO A 90 -6.80 -4.41 -2.73
N VAL A 91 -7.10 -3.21 -3.26
CA VAL A 91 -7.17 -1.95 -2.51
C VAL A 91 -8.60 -1.69 -2.01
N SER A 92 -9.62 -1.90 -2.84
CA SER A 92 -11.02 -1.65 -2.46
C SER A 92 -12.00 -2.56 -3.20
N ASP A 93 -12.51 -3.60 -2.51
CA ASP A 93 -13.44 -4.60 -3.05
C ASP A 93 -14.65 -4.01 -3.79
N TYR A 94 -15.22 -2.91 -3.27
CA TYR A 94 -16.41 -2.25 -3.82
C TYR A 94 -16.10 -0.96 -4.58
N GLY A 95 -14.95 -0.34 -4.34
CA GLY A 95 -14.56 0.91 -5.00
C GLY A 95 -14.26 0.71 -6.48
N TRP A 96 -13.56 -0.37 -6.85
CA TRP A 96 -13.15 -0.59 -8.24
C TRP A 96 -14.33 -0.89 -9.19
N PRO A 97 -15.34 -1.72 -8.84
CA PRO A 97 -16.47 -1.93 -9.74
C PRO A 97 -17.33 -0.67 -9.85
N ALA A 98 -17.47 0.08 -8.76
CA ALA A 98 -18.18 1.35 -8.76
C ALA A 98 -17.50 2.37 -9.68
N LEU A 99 -16.17 2.51 -9.58
CA LEU A 99 -15.39 3.38 -10.47
C LEU A 99 -15.55 2.95 -11.93
N ALA A 100 -15.43 1.65 -12.22
CA ALA A 100 -15.60 1.13 -13.58
C ALA A 100 -16.98 1.43 -14.18
N ILE A 101 -18.03 1.30 -13.37
CA ILE A 101 -19.41 1.64 -13.76
C ILE A 101 -19.55 3.14 -14.09
N VAL A 102 -18.95 4.00 -13.28
CA VAL A 102 -18.96 5.46 -13.50
C VAL A 102 -18.15 5.80 -14.75
N MET A 103 -16.96 5.21 -14.94
CA MET A 103 -16.11 5.46 -16.10
C MET A 103 -16.76 4.95 -17.40
N GLY A 104 -17.47 3.82 -17.37
CA GLY A 104 -18.26 3.32 -18.49
C GLY A 104 -19.39 4.26 -18.92
N ALA A 105 -19.87 5.14 -18.03
CA ALA A 105 -20.96 6.06 -18.35
C ALA A 105 -20.55 7.11 -19.39
N PHE A 106 -19.25 7.42 -19.50
CA PHE A 106 -18.75 8.40 -20.46
C PHE A 106 -18.84 7.91 -21.92
N ASP A 107 -18.72 6.60 -22.17
CA ASP A 107 -19.01 6.00 -23.48
C ASP A 107 -20.49 6.23 -23.85
N GLY A 108 -21.38 6.12 -22.85
CA GLY A 108 -22.80 6.46 -22.97
C GLY A 108 -23.04 7.95 -23.23
N VAL A 109 -22.34 8.85 -22.53
CA VAL A 109 -22.41 10.30 -22.72
C VAL A 109 -22.02 10.67 -24.16
N PHE A 110 -20.90 10.14 -24.65
CA PHE A 110 -20.45 10.31 -26.04
C PHE A 110 -21.52 9.85 -27.04
N ALA A 111 -22.02 8.62 -26.86
CA ALA A 111 -23.00 8.02 -27.76
C ALA A 111 -24.31 8.82 -27.82
N VAL A 112 -24.78 9.31 -26.67
CA VAL A 112 -25.98 10.15 -26.58
C VAL A 112 -25.74 11.53 -27.20
N ALA A 113 -24.61 12.17 -26.89
CA ALA A 113 -24.25 13.48 -27.44
C ALA A 113 -24.24 13.44 -28.97
N LEU A 114 -23.56 12.45 -29.56
CA LEU A 114 -23.49 12.29 -31.01
C LEU A 114 -24.86 11.97 -31.61
N SER A 115 -25.62 11.03 -31.00
CA SER A 115 -26.98 10.67 -31.44
C SER A 115 -27.94 11.86 -31.43
N ARG A 116 -27.80 12.81 -30.47
CA ARG A 116 -28.59 14.05 -30.44
C ARG A 116 -28.30 14.95 -31.63
N THR A 117 -27.06 15.04 -32.08
CA THR A 117 -26.71 15.88 -33.25
C THR A 117 -27.28 15.36 -34.57
N GLU A 118 -27.51 14.05 -34.67
CA GLU A 118 -28.16 13.42 -35.83
C GLU A 118 -29.68 13.66 -35.88
N ARG A 119 -30.30 13.91 -34.72
CA ARG A 119 -31.73 14.24 -34.60
C ARG A 119 -32.03 15.69 -34.95
N GLY A 120 -31.10 16.59 -34.63
CA GLY A 120 -31.19 18.02 -34.90
C GLY A 120 -31.16 18.32 -36.40
N THR A 121 -31.84 19.35 -36.89
CA THR A 121 -31.68 19.81 -38.28
C THR A 121 -30.46 20.72 -38.42
N ARG A 122 -30.08 21.40 -37.33
CA ARG A 122 -28.97 22.35 -37.29
C ARG A 122 -27.63 21.74 -37.65
N TYR A 123 -27.29 20.61 -37.03
CA TYR A 123 -25.96 19.97 -37.17
C TYR A 123 -25.96 18.80 -38.16
N ARG A 124 -27.12 18.40 -38.68
CA ARG A 124 -27.23 17.26 -39.61
C ARG A 124 -26.42 17.43 -40.89
N ASN A 125 -26.22 18.67 -41.34
CA ASN A 125 -25.43 18.98 -42.53
C ASN A 125 -23.93 19.11 -42.24
N TRP A 126 -23.52 19.11 -40.96
CA TRP A 126 -22.10 19.09 -40.62
C TRP A 126 -21.54 17.69 -40.86
N PRO A 127 -20.32 17.57 -41.41
CA PRO A 127 -19.67 16.28 -41.58
C PRO A 127 -19.64 15.48 -40.27
N LEU A 128 -20.01 14.21 -40.35
CA LEU A 128 -20.01 13.31 -39.18
C LEU A 128 -18.62 13.21 -38.53
N ALA A 129 -17.57 13.22 -39.35
CA ALA A 129 -16.17 13.29 -38.89
C ALA A 129 -15.95 14.42 -37.88
N ILE A 130 -16.29 15.66 -38.25
CA ILE A 130 -16.06 16.86 -37.42
C ILE A 130 -16.85 16.75 -36.11
N ARG A 131 -18.13 16.33 -36.18
CA ARG A 131 -18.97 16.19 -35.00
C ARG A 131 -18.45 15.11 -34.05
N ALA A 132 -18.07 13.95 -34.58
CA ALA A 132 -17.52 12.86 -33.79
C ALA A 132 -16.18 13.25 -33.14
N GLY A 133 -15.29 13.93 -33.88
CA GLY A 133 -14.02 14.46 -33.36
C GLY A 133 -14.21 15.43 -32.20
N ILE A 134 -15.04 16.45 -32.39
CA ILE A 134 -15.31 17.46 -31.34
C ILE A 134 -15.92 16.81 -30.11
N ILE A 135 -16.96 15.99 -30.29
CA ILE A 135 -17.70 15.39 -29.18
C ILE A 135 -16.83 14.40 -28.41
N LEU A 136 -15.99 13.60 -29.10
CA LEU A 136 -15.08 12.67 -28.44
C LEU A 136 -14.03 13.43 -27.61
N CYS A 137 -13.38 14.43 -28.20
CA CYS A 137 -12.39 15.24 -27.50
C CYS A 137 -13.01 15.97 -26.29
N GLY A 138 -14.19 16.58 -26.46
CA GLY A 138 -14.89 17.30 -25.40
C GLY A 138 -15.42 16.39 -24.29
N SER A 139 -15.98 15.23 -24.61
CA SER A 139 -16.46 14.28 -23.58
C SER A 139 -15.32 13.65 -22.80
N GLU A 140 -14.21 13.35 -23.46
CA GLU A 140 -13.02 12.82 -22.79
C GLU A 140 -12.33 13.88 -21.94
N TRP A 141 -12.27 15.14 -22.39
CA TRP A 141 -11.78 16.23 -21.55
C TRP A 141 -12.61 16.42 -20.29
N PHE A 142 -13.94 16.30 -20.41
CA PHE A 142 -14.82 16.32 -19.25
C PHE A 142 -14.48 15.19 -18.26
N ARG A 143 -14.26 13.96 -18.75
CA ARG A 143 -13.87 12.80 -17.92
C ARG A 143 -12.48 12.96 -17.29
N SER A 144 -11.49 13.35 -18.07
CA SER A 144 -10.08 13.34 -17.66
C SER A 144 -9.67 14.56 -16.83
N ARG A 145 -10.42 15.67 -16.90
CA ARG A 145 -10.10 16.92 -16.20
C ARG A 145 -11.16 17.44 -15.25
N VAL A 146 -12.43 17.38 -15.63
CA VAL A 146 -13.51 18.15 -14.95
C VAL A 146 -14.27 17.29 -13.95
N PHE A 147 -14.58 16.06 -14.33
CA PHE A 147 -15.28 15.14 -13.46
C PHE A 147 -14.35 14.65 -12.34
N MET A 148 -14.76 14.84 -11.08
CA MET A 148 -14.02 14.41 -9.87
C MET A 148 -12.55 14.83 -9.88
N ASP A 149 -12.28 16.10 -10.20
CA ASP A 149 -10.93 16.68 -10.37
C ASP A 149 -10.02 16.01 -11.42
N GLY A 150 -10.56 15.03 -12.16
CA GLY A 150 -9.97 14.42 -13.33
C GLY A 150 -9.41 13.02 -13.09
N TYR A 151 -9.66 12.12 -14.05
CA TYR A 151 -9.06 10.79 -14.11
C TYR A 151 -8.41 10.55 -15.49
N PRO A 152 -7.17 11.02 -15.71
CA PRO A 152 -6.52 11.05 -17.02
C PRO A 152 -5.90 9.71 -17.46
N TRP A 153 -6.59 8.60 -17.18
CA TRP A 153 -6.21 7.27 -17.61
C TRP A 153 -7.04 6.82 -18.83
N PHE A 154 -6.42 5.97 -19.66
CA PHE A 154 -6.99 5.32 -20.85
C PHE A 154 -7.67 6.26 -21.83
N MET A 155 -7.08 7.42 -22.07
CA MET A 155 -7.63 8.39 -23.02
C MET A 155 -7.47 7.86 -24.46
N PRO A 156 -8.39 8.18 -25.40
CA PRO A 156 -8.31 7.67 -26.77
C PRO A 156 -7.02 8.00 -27.52
N ALA A 157 -6.35 9.08 -27.13
CA ALA A 157 -5.08 9.48 -27.71
C ALA A 157 -3.87 8.77 -27.09
N GLN A 158 -3.95 8.22 -25.88
CA GLN A 158 -2.77 7.70 -25.17
C GLN A 158 -2.00 6.61 -25.93
N PRO A 159 -2.67 5.64 -26.60
CA PRO A 159 -1.99 4.67 -27.45
C PRO A 159 -1.25 5.29 -28.64
N LEU A 160 -1.57 6.53 -29.03
CA LEU A 160 -0.97 7.18 -30.20
C LEU A 160 0.49 7.61 -29.98
N ILE A 161 1.03 7.47 -28.77
CA ILE A 161 2.43 7.80 -28.47
C ILE A 161 3.42 6.92 -29.25
N ASP A 162 2.97 5.74 -29.67
CA ASP A 162 3.73 4.80 -30.49
C ASP A 162 3.70 5.14 -31.99
N PHE A 163 3.07 6.26 -32.37
CA PHE A 163 3.16 6.88 -33.68
C PHE A 163 3.98 8.17 -33.55
N PRO A 164 5.33 8.10 -33.59
CA PRO A 164 6.19 9.20 -33.16
C PRO A 164 5.85 10.54 -33.81
N TRP A 165 5.57 10.57 -35.11
CA TRP A 165 5.20 11.80 -35.83
C TRP A 165 3.82 12.32 -35.45
N LEU A 166 2.82 11.46 -35.32
CA LEU A 166 1.46 11.88 -34.93
C LEU A 166 1.44 12.43 -33.50
N ALA A 167 2.19 11.80 -32.59
CA ALA A 167 2.26 12.19 -31.19
C ALA A 167 2.80 13.62 -31.01
N GLN A 168 3.67 14.10 -31.90
CA GLN A 168 4.31 15.42 -31.75
C GLN A 168 3.32 16.58 -31.68
N GLY A 169 2.12 16.45 -32.27
CA GLY A 169 1.08 17.49 -32.17
C GLY A 169 0.62 17.78 -30.73
N ALA A 170 0.95 16.93 -29.75
CA ALA A 170 0.68 17.19 -28.34
C ALA A 170 1.45 18.40 -27.79
N ASP A 171 2.57 18.78 -28.40
CA ASP A 171 3.27 20.01 -28.02
C ASP A 171 2.50 21.30 -28.39
N VAL A 172 1.43 21.18 -29.19
CA VAL A 172 0.51 22.28 -29.51
C VAL A 172 -0.77 22.19 -28.68
N ILE A 173 -1.44 21.04 -28.70
CA ILE A 173 -2.82 20.89 -28.19
C ILE A 173 -2.96 19.91 -27.03
N GLY A 174 -1.86 19.32 -26.55
CA GLY A 174 -1.85 18.31 -25.51
C GLY A 174 -2.39 16.94 -25.95
N VAL A 175 -2.14 15.92 -25.14
CA VAL A 175 -2.64 14.55 -25.36
C VAL A 175 -4.18 14.53 -25.42
N ALA A 176 -4.84 15.35 -24.61
CA ALA A 176 -6.30 15.46 -24.62
C ALA A 176 -6.84 16.03 -25.93
N GLY A 177 -6.19 17.06 -26.49
CA GLY A 177 -6.54 17.65 -27.78
C GLY A 177 -6.38 16.66 -28.93
N LEU A 178 -5.31 15.86 -28.93
CA LEU A 178 -5.08 14.83 -29.94
C LEU A 178 -6.17 13.74 -29.98
N GLY A 179 -6.98 13.62 -28.92
CA GLY A 179 -8.16 12.75 -28.90
C GLY A 179 -9.19 13.06 -29.99
N ILE A 180 -9.09 14.22 -30.64
CA ILE A 180 -9.89 14.56 -31.82
C ILE A 180 -9.63 13.64 -33.02
N ILE A 181 -8.40 13.11 -33.18
CA ILE A 181 -8.00 12.32 -34.36
C ILE A 181 -8.78 11.00 -34.48
N PRO A 182 -8.86 10.14 -33.43
CA PRO A 182 -9.72 8.96 -33.45
C PRO A 182 -11.18 9.27 -33.80
N GLY A 183 -11.73 10.38 -33.29
CA GLY A 183 -13.11 10.78 -33.57
C GLY A 183 -13.34 11.24 -35.01
N LEU A 184 -12.38 11.98 -35.59
CA LEU A 184 -12.41 12.37 -37.01
C LEU A 184 -12.40 11.13 -37.93
N ILE A 185 -11.49 10.19 -37.68
CA ILE A 185 -11.37 8.94 -38.45
C ILE A 185 -12.66 8.11 -38.33
N ALA A 186 -13.15 7.91 -37.11
CA ALA A 186 -14.38 7.17 -36.86
C ALA A 186 -15.58 7.78 -37.62
N GLY A 187 -15.76 9.09 -37.54
CA GLY A 187 -16.85 9.78 -38.24
C GLY A 187 -16.68 9.84 -39.77
N MET A 188 -15.44 9.88 -40.28
CA MET A 188 -15.15 9.76 -41.70
C MET A 188 -15.56 8.38 -42.23
N LEU A 189 -15.10 7.31 -41.60
CA LEU A 189 -15.40 5.93 -42.00
C LEU A 189 -16.90 5.65 -42.01
N VAL A 190 -17.60 6.06 -40.94
CA VAL A 190 -19.06 5.91 -40.87
C VAL A 190 -19.77 6.80 -41.91
N GLY A 191 -19.31 8.03 -42.12
CA GLY A 191 -19.86 8.94 -43.12
C GLY A 191 -19.73 8.42 -44.55
N MET A 192 -18.66 7.67 -44.85
CA MET A 192 -18.46 7.01 -46.14
C MET A 192 -19.47 5.90 -46.38
N ILE A 193 -19.88 5.16 -45.35
CA ILE A 193 -20.73 3.97 -45.53
C ILE A 193 -22.22 4.25 -45.26
N ALA A 194 -22.56 5.15 -44.35
CA ALA A 194 -23.91 5.29 -43.81
C ALA A 194 -24.67 6.51 -44.38
N PRO A 195 -25.93 6.36 -44.84
CA PRO A 195 -26.71 7.45 -45.42
C PRO A 195 -27.22 8.48 -44.39
N PRO A 196 -27.49 9.74 -44.78
CA PRO A 196 -27.20 10.30 -46.10
C PRO A 196 -25.70 10.57 -46.24
N ARG A 197 -25.14 10.21 -47.40
CA ARG A 197 -23.75 10.49 -47.79
C ARG A 197 -23.59 11.95 -48.24
N THR A 198 -24.31 12.86 -47.61
CA THR A 198 -24.15 14.30 -47.80
C THR A 198 -23.05 14.77 -46.85
N SER A 199 -22.07 15.54 -47.35
CA SER A 199 -20.90 16.07 -46.63
C SER A 199 -19.78 15.09 -46.21
N TRP A 200 -19.87 13.78 -46.51
CA TRP A 200 -18.79 12.83 -46.15
C TRP A 200 -17.46 13.17 -46.83
N ARG A 201 -17.47 13.66 -48.07
CA ARG A 201 -16.25 14.10 -48.78
C ARG A 201 -15.56 15.25 -48.05
N ALA A 202 -16.34 16.23 -47.56
CA ALA A 202 -15.81 17.32 -46.76
C ALA A 202 -15.22 16.80 -45.44
N GLY A 203 -15.91 15.85 -44.78
CA GLY A 203 -15.38 15.16 -43.59
C GLY A 203 -14.09 14.39 -43.86
N ALA A 204 -14.01 13.68 -44.99
CA ALA A 204 -12.83 12.93 -45.40
C ALA A 204 -11.65 13.87 -45.68
N TRP A 205 -11.84 14.92 -46.47
CA TRP A 205 -10.80 15.91 -46.73
C TRP A 205 -10.34 16.63 -45.46
N THR A 206 -11.26 16.97 -44.55
CA THR A 206 -10.90 17.57 -43.26
C THR A 206 -10.06 16.60 -42.42
N THR A 207 -10.46 15.33 -42.36
CA THR A 207 -9.73 14.28 -41.61
C THR A 207 -8.34 14.06 -42.18
N ILE A 208 -8.25 13.89 -43.50
CA ILE A 208 -6.98 13.71 -44.22
C ILE A 208 -6.08 14.93 -44.00
N ALA A 209 -6.61 16.14 -44.14
CA ALA A 209 -5.84 17.37 -43.92
C ALA A 209 -5.32 17.47 -42.47
N CYS A 210 -6.14 17.17 -41.46
CA CYS A 210 -5.72 17.19 -40.06
C CYS A 210 -4.64 16.14 -39.77
N VAL A 211 -4.81 14.91 -40.29
CA VAL A 211 -3.83 13.83 -40.09
C VAL A 211 -2.52 14.15 -40.82
N LEU A 212 -2.58 14.60 -42.09
CA LEU A 212 -1.39 15.00 -42.84
C LEU A 212 -0.69 16.21 -42.23
N LEU A 213 -1.44 17.17 -41.68
CA LEU A 213 -0.86 18.30 -40.96
C LEU A 213 -0.14 17.83 -39.70
N ALA A 214 -0.74 16.95 -38.91
CA ALA A 214 -0.10 16.40 -37.71
C ALA A 214 1.15 15.57 -38.05
N LEU A 215 1.08 14.71 -39.07
CA LEU A 215 2.23 13.92 -39.53
C LEU A 215 3.33 14.81 -40.11
N GLY A 216 2.98 15.79 -40.94
CA GLY A 216 3.91 16.74 -41.53
C GLY A 216 4.59 17.58 -40.45
N TYR A 217 3.82 18.14 -39.52
CA TYR A 217 4.34 18.86 -38.37
C TYR A 217 5.30 17.98 -37.54
N GLY A 218 4.90 16.76 -37.22
CA GLY A 218 5.74 15.83 -36.47
C GLY A 218 7.00 15.38 -37.20
N PHE A 219 6.96 15.29 -38.52
CA PHE A 219 8.15 15.06 -39.34
C PHE A 219 9.13 16.24 -39.29
N PHE A 220 8.63 17.48 -39.33
CA PHE A 220 9.46 18.68 -39.18
C PHE A 220 9.99 18.88 -37.75
N CYS A 221 9.22 18.45 -36.75
CA CYS A 221 9.61 18.46 -35.35
C CYS A 221 10.37 17.19 -34.92
N ALA A 222 10.74 16.32 -35.87
CA ALA A 222 11.39 15.06 -35.58
C ALA A 222 12.71 15.28 -34.81
N PRO A 223 13.16 14.28 -34.02
CA PRO A 223 14.30 14.45 -33.11
C PRO A 223 15.55 14.91 -33.86
N SER A 224 16.07 16.08 -33.49
CA SER A 224 17.46 16.46 -33.77
C SER A 224 18.20 16.42 -32.45
N THR A 225 18.90 15.31 -32.20
CA THR A 225 19.79 15.15 -31.03
C THR A 225 21.18 15.72 -31.26
N LYS A 226 21.38 16.45 -32.37
CA LYS A 226 22.67 17.10 -32.66
C LYS A 226 22.87 18.28 -31.71
N ASP A 227 23.96 18.22 -30.94
CA ASP A 227 24.48 19.27 -30.05
C ASP A 227 23.67 19.55 -28.77
N CYS A 228 23.02 18.54 -28.18
CA CYS A 228 22.42 18.66 -26.85
C CYS A 228 23.39 18.17 -25.77
N ASP A 229 23.57 18.98 -24.73
CA ASP A 229 24.30 18.55 -23.53
C ASP A 229 23.57 17.39 -22.82
N ILE A 230 24.33 16.41 -22.34
CA ILE A 230 23.82 15.24 -21.63
C ILE A 230 23.82 15.48 -20.11
N PHE A 231 22.77 14.99 -19.44
CA PHE A 231 22.68 14.91 -17.98
C PHE A 231 22.61 13.43 -17.57
N LYS A 232 23.60 12.97 -16.80
CA LYS A 232 23.77 11.56 -16.44
C LYS A 232 23.18 11.26 -15.07
N VAL A 233 22.21 10.36 -15.00
CA VAL A 233 21.54 10.00 -13.75
C VAL A 233 21.63 8.50 -13.48
N LEU A 234 22.18 8.13 -12.32
CA LEU A 234 22.16 6.76 -11.84
C LEU A 234 20.81 6.48 -11.17
N VAL A 235 20.03 5.58 -11.77
CA VAL A 235 18.72 5.16 -11.26
C VAL A 235 18.86 3.87 -10.48
N ILE A 236 18.22 3.82 -9.31
CA ILE A 236 18.11 2.62 -8.48
C ILE A 236 16.65 2.17 -8.43
N GLN A 237 16.41 0.89 -8.73
CA GLN A 237 15.10 0.26 -8.63
C GLN A 237 15.13 -0.79 -7.52
N THR A 238 14.35 -0.56 -6.46
CA THR A 238 14.50 -1.27 -5.18
C THR A 238 13.63 -2.53 -5.04
N ASN A 239 12.56 -2.66 -5.83
CA ASN A 239 11.62 -3.78 -5.79
C ASN A 239 11.06 -4.13 -4.40
N VAL A 240 10.80 -3.10 -3.58
CA VAL A 240 10.26 -3.27 -2.23
C VAL A 240 8.75 -3.49 -2.32
N ALA A 241 8.26 -4.57 -1.71
CA ALA A 241 6.83 -4.92 -1.71
C ALA A 241 5.95 -3.82 -1.09
N GLN A 242 4.76 -3.61 -1.67
CA GLN A 242 3.84 -2.54 -1.21
C GLN A 242 3.35 -2.74 0.23
N SER A 243 3.20 -3.99 0.68
CA SER A 243 2.90 -4.33 2.07
C SER A 243 3.90 -3.74 3.06
N ASN A 244 5.18 -3.69 2.67
CA ASN A 244 6.26 -3.19 3.50
C ASN A 244 6.16 -1.66 3.69
N LYS A 245 5.44 -0.96 2.81
CA LYS A 245 5.25 0.49 2.87
C LYS A 245 3.98 0.90 3.60
N MET A 246 2.94 0.06 3.60
CA MET A 246 1.68 0.34 4.30
C MET A 246 1.74 0.04 5.81
N ALA A 247 2.55 -0.93 6.22
CA ALA A 247 2.77 -1.26 7.63
C ALA A 247 4.25 -1.61 7.89
N PRO A 248 5.17 -0.64 7.72
CA PRO A 248 6.60 -0.89 7.86
C PRO A 248 6.97 -1.25 9.30
N THR A 249 7.60 -2.41 9.49
CA THR A 249 8.40 -2.64 10.70
C THR A 249 9.76 -1.96 10.55
N ARG A 250 10.42 -1.72 11.69
CA ARG A 250 11.77 -1.12 11.69
C ARG A 250 12.76 -1.93 10.86
N GLU A 251 12.69 -3.26 10.96
CA GLU A 251 13.57 -4.19 10.25
C GLU A 251 13.34 -4.16 8.73
N MET A 252 12.07 -4.07 8.31
CA MET A 252 11.70 -3.99 6.89
C MET A 252 12.21 -2.70 6.24
N GLN A 253 12.04 -1.57 6.94
CA GLN A 253 12.58 -0.28 6.49
C GLN A 253 14.12 -0.29 6.40
N GLN A 254 14.79 -1.01 7.31
CA GLN A 254 16.25 -1.06 7.36
C GLN A 254 16.76 -1.90 6.19
N THR A 255 16.14 -3.06 5.98
CA THR A 255 16.43 -3.95 4.85
C THR A 255 16.23 -3.24 3.51
N GLN A 256 15.16 -2.45 3.38
CA GLN A 256 14.90 -1.64 2.20
C GLN A 256 16.02 -0.63 1.94
N PHE A 257 16.44 0.11 2.97
CA PHE A 257 17.51 1.08 2.84
C PHE A 257 18.85 0.42 2.50
N ASP A 258 19.21 -0.65 3.22
CA ASP A 258 20.46 -1.37 3.03
C ASP A 258 20.55 -1.99 1.64
N GLY A 259 19.42 -2.51 1.13
CA GLY A 259 19.27 -2.94 -0.25
C GLY A 259 19.58 -1.81 -1.23
N ALA A 260 18.83 -0.71 -1.16
CA ALA A 260 19.02 0.45 -2.05
C ALA A 260 20.45 1.01 -2.00
N TYR A 261 21.02 1.12 -0.81
CA TYR A 261 22.39 1.58 -0.59
C TYR A 261 23.41 0.61 -1.22
N LYS A 262 23.25 -0.69 -1.00
CA LYS A 262 24.12 -1.72 -1.61
C LYS A 262 24.07 -1.67 -3.13
N THR A 263 22.87 -1.67 -3.73
CA THR A 263 22.69 -1.56 -5.18
C THR A 263 23.37 -0.31 -5.73
N THR A 264 23.25 0.82 -5.01
CA THR A 264 23.90 2.08 -5.37
C THR A 264 25.41 1.97 -5.38
N MET A 265 26.01 1.40 -4.33
CA MET A 265 27.46 1.24 -4.24
C MET A 265 28.01 0.27 -5.29
N ASP A 266 27.31 -0.83 -5.55
CA ASP A 266 27.68 -1.81 -6.59
C ASP A 266 27.63 -1.17 -7.99
N ALA A 267 26.62 -0.35 -8.26
CA ALA A 267 26.51 0.41 -9.50
C ALA A 267 27.63 1.44 -9.64
N LEU A 268 27.89 2.25 -8.62
CA LEU A 268 28.95 3.26 -8.63
C LEU A 268 30.34 2.64 -8.84
N LYS A 269 30.63 1.51 -8.20
CA LYS A 269 31.87 0.76 -8.43
C LYS A 269 31.98 0.30 -9.88
N THR A 270 30.89 -0.19 -10.46
CA THR A 270 30.84 -0.62 -11.86
C THR A 270 31.08 0.55 -12.81
N LEU A 271 30.47 1.71 -12.56
CA LEU A 271 30.65 2.92 -13.35
C LEU A 271 32.08 3.45 -13.26
N GLN A 272 32.68 3.44 -12.06
CA GLN A 272 34.07 3.84 -11.84
C GLN A 272 35.03 2.97 -12.67
N LEU A 273 34.80 1.65 -12.74
CA LEU A 273 35.59 0.74 -13.59
C LEU A 273 35.45 1.04 -15.09
N ARG A 274 34.34 1.66 -15.52
CA ARG A 274 34.10 2.10 -16.89
C ARG A 274 34.60 3.52 -17.17
N GLY A 275 35.10 4.23 -16.16
CA GLY A 275 35.46 5.65 -16.27
C GLY A 275 34.26 6.58 -16.40
N GLU A 276 33.08 6.13 -15.98
CA GLU A 276 31.83 6.89 -16.01
C GLU A 276 31.48 7.42 -14.62
N THR A 277 30.91 8.63 -14.56
CA THR A 277 30.41 9.23 -13.31
C THR A 277 29.01 9.80 -13.53
N PRO A 278 28.06 9.59 -12.59
CA PRO A 278 26.75 10.21 -12.66
C PRO A 278 26.78 11.65 -12.12
N ASP A 279 25.97 12.54 -12.70
CA ASP A 279 25.71 13.88 -12.18
C ASP A 279 24.72 13.86 -11.00
N LEU A 280 23.86 12.84 -10.93
CA LEU A 280 22.82 12.65 -9.92
C LEU A 280 22.59 11.15 -9.66
N ILE A 281 22.33 10.77 -8.42
CA ILE A 281 21.77 9.47 -8.04
C ILE A 281 20.29 9.67 -7.75
N ALA A 282 19.42 8.78 -8.20
CA ALA A 282 17.98 8.90 -7.98
C ALA A 282 17.37 7.62 -7.41
N TRP A 283 16.66 7.77 -6.30
CA TRP A 283 15.93 6.71 -5.61
C TRP A 283 14.41 6.92 -5.70
N PRO A 284 13.60 5.85 -5.77
CA PRO A 284 12.15 5.94 -5.96
C PRO A 284 11.38 6.63 -4.82
N GLU A 285 10.08 6.79 -5.05
CA GLU A 285 9.11 7.32 -4.08
C GLU A 285 9.07 6.50 -2.78
N THR A 286 9.07 7.20 -1.64
CA THR A 286 8.96 6.62 -0.28
C THR A 286 9.97 5.49 -0.06
N VAL A 287 11.23 5.70 -0.45
CA VAL A 287 12.33 4.76 -0.22
C VAL A 287 13.14 5.11 1.02
N LEU A 288 13.27 6.39 1.31
CA LEU A 288 13.95 6.83 2.52
C LEU A 288 13.06 6.52 3.74
N PRO A 289 13.53 5.68 4.68
CA PRO A 289 12.77 5.32 5.87
C PRO A 289 12.77 6.45 6.91
N GLY A 290 11.82 6.39 7.85
CA GLY A 290 11.66 7.37 8.92
C GLY A 290 10.56 8.40 8.65
N VAL A 291 10.57 9.46 9.44
CA VAL A 291 9.52 10.51 9.45
C VAL A 291 10.04 11.84 8.89
N GLY A 292 10.82 11.76 7.81
CA GLY A 292 11.36 12.92 7.09
C GLY A 292 12.76 13.36 7.52
N LEU A 293 13.27 14.39 6.84
CA LEU A 293 14.62 14.95 6.99
C LEU A 293 14.63 16.37 7.59
N GLU A 294 13.47 16.84 8.04
CA GLU A 294 13.30 18.09 8.75
C GLU A 294 14.08 18.07 10.06
N SER A 295 14.61 19.22 10.49
CA SER A 295 15.41 19.30 11.71
C SER A 295 14.65 18.78 12.94
N ASP A 296 13.39 19.17 13.11
CA ASP A 296 12.54 18.70 14.22
C ASP A 296 12.28 17.19 14.14
N ALA A 297 12.07 16.67 12.93
CA ALA A 297 11.87 15.24 12.71
C ALA A 297 13.15 14.43 12.99
N ILE A 298 14.31 14.92 12.58
CA ILE A 298 15.61 14.29 12.86
C ILE A 298 15.88 14.31 14.37
N MET A 299 15.63 15.44 15.05
CA MET A 299 15.82 15.55 16.49
C MET A 299 14.90 14.60 17.25
N LEU A 300 13.61 14.55 16.90
CA LEU A 300 12.66 13.64 17.53
C LEU A 300 13.03 12.16 17.31
N GLN A 301 13.45 11.80 16.09
CA GLN A 301 13.93 10.46 15.77
C GLN A 301 15.16 10.09 16.63
N ARG A 302 16.14 11.00 16.74
CA ARG A 302 17.34 10.83 17.57
C ARG A 302 16.99 10.67 19.06
N GLU A 303 16.17 11.57 19.62
CA GLU A 303 15.81 11.59 21.04
C GLU A 303 15.13 10.29 21.49
N ARG A 304 14.28 9.72 20.65
CA ARG A 304 13.51 8.53 21.00
C ARG A 304 14.21 7.22 20.65
N GLY A 305 15.42 7.26 20.08
CA GLY A 305 16.09 6.07 19.53
C GLY A 305 15.24 5.38 18.46
N ILE A 306 14.31 6.14 17.86
CA ILE A 306 13.46 5.69 16.78
C ILE A 306 14.33 5.89 15.56
N TRP A 307 14.71 4.77 14.96
CA TRP A 307 15.55 4.73 13.76
C TRP A 307 17.05 4.98 14.02
N PRO A 308 17.99 4.35 13.28
CA PRO A 308 19.41 4.71 13.35
C PRO A 308 19.67 5.99 12.57
N ALA A 309 19.07 7.11 12.99
CA ALA A 309 19.18 8.40 12.32
C ALA A 309 20.64 8.79 12.08
N ASP A 310 21.54 8.48 13.01
CA ASP A 310 22.97 8.78 12.88
C ASP A 310 23.66 7.90 11.85
N THR A 311 23.48 6.57 11.88
CA THR A 311 24.15 5.67 10.91
C THR A 311 23.65 5.92 9.48
N LEU A 312 22.34 6.10 9.31
CA LEU A 312 21.72 6.33 8.01
C LEU A 312 22.08 7.72 7.45
N SER A 313 22.02 8.76 8.28
CA SER A 313 22.46 10.10 7.87
C SER A 313 23.94 10.10 7.50
N LEU A 314 24.79 9.39 8.25
CA LEU A 314 26.20 9.23 7.92
C LEU A 314 26.41 8.44 6.62
N GLN A 315 25.62 7.40 6.36
CA GLN A 315 25.69 6.63 5.11
C GLN A 315 25.26 7.49 3.91
N LEU A 316 24.16 8.23 4.03
CA LEU A 316 23.69 9.16 3.00
C LEU A 316 24.66 10.30 2.78
N GLU A 317 25.18 10.90 3.85
CA GLU A 317 26.17 11.95 3.78
C GLU A 317 27.46 11.44 3.14
N LYS A 318 27.91 10.24 3.49
CA LYS A 318 29.07 9.59 2.86
C LYS A 318 28.83 9.34 1.38
N LEU A 319 27.67 8.78 1.01
CA LEU A 319 27.28 8.53 -0.37
C LEU A 319 27.33 9.82 -1.19
N VAL A 320 26.71 10.89 -0.68
CA VAL A 320 26.62 12.18 -1.37
C VAL A 320 27.96 12.91 -1.41
N ASN A 321 28.73 12.92 -0.33
CA ASN A 321 30.03 13.61 -0.26
C ASN A 321 31.10 12.95 -1.15
N GLN A 322 31.04 11.63 -1.34
CA GLN A 322 32.07 10.88 -2.06
C GLN A 322 31.73 10.62 -3.54
N ASN A 323 30.48 10.82 -3.95
CA ASN A 323 30.01 10.44 -5.27
C ASN A 323 29.24 11.59 -5.95
N ALA A 324 27.92 11.60 -5.85
CA ALA A 324 27.06 12.59 -6.49
C ALA A 324 25.86 12.94 -5.58
N PRO A 325 25.21 14.09 -5.79
CA PRO A 325 23.94 14.43 -5.15
C PRO A 325 22.89 13.31 -5.29
N LEU A 326 22.01 13.18 -4.30
CA LEU A 326 20.97 12.14 -4.26
C LEU A 326 19.59 12.78 -4.27
N LEU A 327 18.76 12.42 -5.26
CA LEU A 327 17.32 12.70 -5.26
C LEU A 327 16.57 11.47 -4.73
N VAL A 328 15.78 11.61 -3.67
CA VAL A 328 15.07 10.49 -3.03
C VAL A 328 13.67 10.87 -2.57
N GLY A 329 12.70 9.96 -2.73
CA GLY A 329 11.36 10.15 -2.19
C GLY A 329 11.23 9.73 -0.72
N SER A 330 10.53 10.54 0.09
CA SER A 330 10.21 10.27 1.49
C SER A 330 8.95 11.00 1.95
N GLY A 331 8.38 10.56 3.07
CA GLY A 331 7.39 11.36 3.80
C GLY A 331 8.05 12.58 4.45
N ALA A 332 7.33 13.69 4.52
CA ALA A 332 7.78 14.93 5.16
C ALA A 332 6.74 15.36 6.19
N TYR A 333 7.17 15.72 7.39
CA TYR A 333 6.25 15.99 8.51
C TYR A 333 6.55 17.36 9.11
N GLU A 334 5.55 18.23 9.12
CA GLU A 334 5.65 19.56 9.73
C GLU A 334 4.92 19.60 11.07
N GLY A 335 5.56 20.19 12.08
CA GLY A 335 5.03 20.21 13.45
C GLY A 335 4.94 18.82 14.08
N LEU A 336 5.84 17.92 13.67
CA LEU A 336 5.93 16.58 14.22
C LEU A 336 6.25 16.65 15.72
N ARG A 337 5.42 16.00 16.52
CA ARG A 337 5.50 16.01 17.98
C ARG A 337 4.93 14.72 18.54
N ILE A 338 5.08 14.56 19.85
CA ILE A 338 4.51 13.43 20.58
C ILE A 338 3.35 13.93 21.45
N GLU A 339 2.16 13.39 21.22
CA GLU A 339 0.99 13.60 22.07
C GLU A 339 0.64 12.27 22.76
N GLY A 340 1.01 12.16 24.04
CA GLY A 340 0.92 10.91 24.80
C GLY A 340 1.89 9.84 24.28
N ASN A 341 1.38 8.72 23.78
CA ASN A 341 2.17 7.62 23.19
C ASN A 341 2.09 7.59 21.65
N ARG A 342 1.72 8.71 21.01
CA ARG A 342 1.54 8.78 19.54
C ARG A 342 2.31 9.93 18.93
N TYR A 343 2.72 9.73 17.69
CA TYR A 343 3.11 10.84 16.83
C TYR A 343 1.88 11.65 16.42
N ALA A 344 2.04 12.96 16.43
CA ALA A 344 1.10 13.91 15.87
C ALA A 344 1.89 14.87 14.98
N TRP A 345 1.26 15.36 13.93
CA TRP A 345 1.82 16.35 13.02
C TRP A 345 0.75 17.35 12.63
N ASN A 346 1.18 18.50 12.12
CA ASN A 346 0.26 19.48 11.56
C ASN A 346 -0.03 19.17 10.09
N ARG A 347 1.02 18.81 9.34
CA ARG A 347 0.95 18.48 7.92
C ARG A 347 1.92 17.34 7.61
N HIS A 348 1.49 16.44 6.75
CA HIS A 348 2.27 15.30 6.28
C HIS A 348 2.24 15.30 4.76
N TYR A 349 3.39 15.25 4.11
CA TYR A 349 3.51 15.33 2.65
C TYR A 349 4.25 14.11 2.11
N ASN A 350 3.97 13.81 0.85
CA ASN A 350 4.81 12.97 0.02
C ASN A 350 5.78 13.86 -0.74
N SER A 351 7.07 13.69 -0.53
CA SER A 351 8.08 14.68 -0.92
C SER A 351 9.29 14.05 -1.60
N GLY A 352 9.90 14.80 -2.52
CA GLY A 352 11.19 14.52 -3.12
C GLY A 352 12.28 15.39 -2.49
N TYR A 353 13.35 14.77 -1.99
CA TYR A 353 14.49 15.45 -1.38
C TYR A 353 15.72 15.36 -2.27
N LEU A 354 16.32 16.50 -2.60
CA LEU A 354 17.64 16.58 -3.20
C LEU A 354 18.68 16.83 -2.12
N LEU A 355 19.47 15.80 -1.80
CA LEU A 355 20.56 15.83 -0.83
C LEU A 355 21.87 16.21 -1.51
N ARG A 356 22.63 17.11 -0.88
CA ARG A 356 23.91 17.63 -1.37
C ARG A 356 24.99 17.54 -0.30
N SER A 357 26.23 17.69 -0.74
CA SER A 357 27.39 17.67 0.13
C SER A 357 27.30 18.72 1.25
N GLY A 358 27.77 18.34 2.43
CA GLY A 358 27.70 19.13 3.66
C GLY A 358 26.33 19.13 4.35
N GLY A 359 25.53 18.07 4.17
CA GLY A 359 24.24 17.87 4.85
C GLY A 359 23.11 18.80 4.37
N ARG A 360 23.32 19.53 3.27
CA ARG A 360 22.31 20.45 2.70
C ARG A 360 21.27 19.66 1.91
N HIS A 361 20.01 20.04 2.01
CA HIS A 361 18.95 19.46 1.21
C HIS A 361 17.93 20.50 0.73
N GLU A 362 17.30 20.23 -0.41
CA GLU A 362 16.11 20.91 -0.90
C GLU A 362 14.96 19.89 -1.02
N ARG A 363 13.71 20.31 -0.76
CA ARG A 363 12.53 19.43 -0.71
C ARG A 363 11.44 19.92 -1.64
N VAL A 364 10.79 19.09 -2.45
CA VAL A 364 9.53 19.44 -3.13
C VAL A 364 8.42 18.53 -2.65
N ASP A 365 7.21 19.07 -2.57
CA ASP A 365 6.05 18.38 -2.04
C ASP A 365 5.05 18.11 -3.18
N LYS A 366 4.42 16.94 -3.16
CA LYS A 366 3.42 16.53 -4.15
C LYS A 366 2.27 17.54 -4.20
N VAL A 367 1.94 18.05 -5.38
CA VAL A 367 0.96 19.14 -5.56
C VAL A 367 -0.44 18.59 -5.88
N VAL A 368 -0.52 17.52 -6.69
CA VAL A 368 -1.76 16.84 -7.02
C VAL A 368 -1.78 15.46 -6.37
N LEU A 369 -2.66 15.28 -5.39
CA LEU A 369 -2.88 14.01 -4.72
C LEU A 369 -3.61 13.03 -5.65
N THR A 370 -3.28 11.75 -5.52
CA THR A 370 -3.88 10.67 -6.31
C THR A 370 -5.37 10.51 -5.94
N PRO A 371 -6.31 10.67 -6.91
CA PRO A 371 -7.73 10.45 -6.66
C PRO A 371 -8.00 9.03 -6.16
N PHE A 372 -8.83 8.92 -5.13
CA PHE A 372 -9.23 7.70 -4.41
C PHE A 372 -8.09 6.93 -3.71
N GLY A 373 -6.83 7.29 -3.90
CA GLY A 373 -5.68 6.72 -3.20
C GLY A 373 -5.15 7.60 -2.07
N GLU A 374 -5.15 8.92 -2.25
CA GLU A 374 -4.64 9.90 -1.28
C GLU A 374 -5.70 10.96 -0.90
N THR A 375 -6.77 11.08 -1.69
CA THR A 375 -7.92 11.95 -1.43
C THR A 375 -9.17 11.38 -2.10
N MET A 376 -10.37 11.63 -1.58
CA MET A 376 -11.62 11.39 -2.31
C MET A 376 -12.13 12.71 -2.91
N PRO A 377 -12.04 12.91 -4.24
CA PRO A 377 -12.48 14.15 -4.87
C PRO A 377 -13.91 14.52 -4.46
N TYR A 378 -14.13 15.80 -4.13
CA TYR A 378 -15.37 16.38 -3.59
C TYR A 378 -15.83 15.87 -2.22
N ILE A 379 -15.55 14.63 -1.86
CA ILE A 379 -15.97 13.99 -0.60
C ILE A 379 -15.05 14.39 0.55
N SER A 380 -13.74 14.54 0.32
CA SER A 380 -12.78 14.97 1.35
C SER A 380 -13.06 16.36 1.93
N TYR A 381 -13.88 17.17 1.27
CA TYR A 381 -14.39 18.43 1.85
C TYR A 381 -15.40 18.20 2.99
N TRP A 382 -15.93 16.99 3.14
CA TRP A 382 -16.95 16.59 4.10
C TRP A 382 -16.47 15.41 4.95
N LYS A 383 -15.67 15.69 5.99
CA LYS A 383 -15.01 14.67 6.84
C LYS A 383 -15.92 13.52 7.30
N ALA A 384 -17.17 13.80 7.66
CA ALA A 384 -18.11 12.77 8.10
C ALA A 384 -18.50 11.80 6.97
N LEU A 385 -18.65 12.31 5.74
CA LEU A 385 -18.94 11.50 4.57
C LEU A 385 -17.72 10.71 4.12
N GLU A 386 -16.54 11.33 4.16
CA GLU A 386 -15.26 10.65 3.89
C GLU A 386 -15.06 9.48 4.85
N GLN A 387 -15.22 9.70 6.15
CA GLN A 387 -15.09 8.65 7.15
C GLN A 387 -16.11 7.52 6.92
N ALA A 388 -17.38 7.87 6.64
CA ALA A 388 -18.41 6.87 6.36
C ALA A 388 -18.09 6.02 5.11
N MET A 389 -17.49 6.61 4.08
CA MET A 389 -17.07 5.87 2.87
C MET A 389 -15.83 5.01 3.11
N LEU A 390 -14.86 5.51 3.90
CA LEU A 390 -13.69 4.72 4.32
C LEU A 390 -14.11 3.52 5.18
N ASP A 391 -15.02 3.71 6.13
CA ASP A 391 -15.55 2.64 6.98
C ASP A 391 -16.31 1.57 6.18
N PHE A 392 -17.00 1.98 5.10
CA PHE A 392 -17.78 1.09 4.23
C PHE A 392 -16.92 0.31 3.21
N GLY A 393 -15.85 0.90 2.67
CA GLY A 393 -15.14 0.32 1.53
C GLY A 393 -13.65 0.65 1.38
N GLY A 394 -13.03 1.35 2.33
CA GLY A 394 -11.64 1.80 2.30
C GLY A 394 -10.76 1.16 3.38
N ARG A 395 -10.66 -0.18 3.40
CA ARG A 395 -9.85 -0.91 4.39
C ARG A 395 -8.37 -0.46 4.31
N GLY A 396 -7.89 0.24 5.33
CA GLY A 396 -6.48 0.62 5.46
C GLY A 396 -6.05 1.84 4.63
N MET A 397 -6.98 2.61 4.08
CA MET A 397 -6.68 3.91 3.46
C MET A 397 -6.81 5.02 4.50
N GLU A 398 -5.73 5.78 4.70
CA GLU A 398 -5.73 7.03 5.47
C GLU A 398 -5.42 8.19 4.50
N PHE A 399 -6.36 9.12 4.34
CA PHE A 399 -6.15 10.34 3.55
C PHE A 399 -5.56 11.44 4.44
N ASP A 400 -4.32 11.23 4.87
CA ASP A 400 -3.58 12.12 5.76
C ASP A 400 -2.52 12.98 5.05
N LEU A 401 -2.44 12.87 3.71
CA LEU A 401 -1.51 13.67 2.94
C LEU A 401 -2.03 15.08 2.69
N SER A 402 -1.12 16.04 2.88
CA SER A 402 -1.28 17.46 2.55
C SER A 402 -0.78 17.74 1.15
N THR A 403 -1.43 18.66 0.44
CA THR A 403 -1.00 19.16 -0.88
C THR A 403 0.11 20.19 -0.74
N GLY A 404 1.15 20.12 -1.57
CA GLY A 404 2.17 21.16 -1.69
C GLY A 404 1.58 22.53 -2.03
N GLU A 405 2.07 23.59 -1.37
CA GLU A 405 1.49 24.94 -1.48
C GLU A 405 1.74 25.60 -2.84
N ARG A 406 2.87 25.30 -3.49
CA ARG A 406 3.20 25.79 -4.84
C ARG A 406 4.10 24.81 -5.61
N PRO A 407 3.95 24.70 -6.94
CA PRO A 407 4.95 24.08 -7.80
C PRO A 407 6.30 24.81 -7.65
N ARG A 408 7.38 24.03 -7.61
CA ARG A 408 8.76 24.51 -7.51
C ARG A 408 9.69 23.50 -8.17
N THR A 409 10.82 24.00 -8.65
CA THR A 409 11.92 23.20 -9.19
C THR A 409 12.95 22.90 -8.09
N LEU A 410 13.74 21.85 -8.30
CA LEU A 410 14.97 21.60 -7.54
C LEU A 410 16.15 22.03 -8.39
N SER A 411 17.01 22.87 -7.82
CA SER A 411 18.23 23.32 -8.51
C SER A 411 19.32 22.26 -8.37
N LEU A 412 20.27 22.13 -9.29
CA LEU A 412 21.41 21.23 -9.16
C LEU A 412 22.60 21.83 -9.89
N GLN A 413 23.70 22.05 -9.17
CA GLN A 413 24.96 22.41 -9.79
C GLN A 413 25.74 21.13 -10.11
N THR A 414 25.89 20.83 -11.39
CA THR A 414 26.81 19.79 -11.89
C THR A 414 28.22 20.36 -12.07
N ALA A 415 29.18 19.51 -12.42
CA ALA A 415 30.56 19.94 -12.71
C ALA A 415 30.64 20.94 -13.88
N THR A 416 29.67 20.88 -14.80
CA THR A 416 29.69 21.67 -16.04
C THR A 416 28.66 22.79 -16.07
N ARG A 417 27.56 22.71 -15.32
CA ARG A 417 26.44 23.65 -15.42
C ARG A 417 25.43 23.56 -14.28
N HIS A 418 24.49 24.49 -14.28
CA HIS A 418 23.28 24.43 -13.48
C HIS A 418 22.17 23.65 -14.22
N VAL A 419 21.46 22.77 -13.53
CA VAL A 419 20.33 21.97 -14.03
C VAL A 419 19.15 22.11 -13.07
N ALA A 420 17.99 22.51 -13.58
CA ALA A 420 16.73 22.59 -12.84
C ALA A 420 15.87 21.34 -13.07
N LEU A 421 15.39 20.71 -12.00
CA LEU A 421 14.61 19.48 -12.03
C LEU A 421 13.13 19.77 -11.71
N ALA A 422 12.23 19.32 -12.59
CA ALA A 422 10.82 19.14 -12.25
C ALA A 422 10.61 17.72 -11.72
N VAL A 423 10.04 17.58 -10.53
CA VAL A 423 9.92 16.27 -9.85
C VAL A 423 8.45 15.95 -9.58
N PRO A 424 7.67 15.53 -10.59
CA PRO A 424 6.32 15.01 -10.37
C PRO A 424 6.40 13.68 -9.61
N ILE A 425 5.58 13.51 -8.58
CA ILE A 425 5.62 12.32 -7.73
C ILE A 425 4.44 11.40 -8.08
N CYS A 426 4.74 10.13 -8.35
CA CYS A 426 3.77 9.09 -8.66
C CYS A 426 2.83 9.53 -9.80
N PHE A 427 1.52 9.45 -9.54
CA PHE A 427 0.41 9.76 -10.43
C PHE A 427 0.45 11.15 -11.08
N GLU A 428 1.22 12.11 -10.55
CA GLU A 428 1.31 13.47 -11.11
C GLU A 428 1.77 13.50 -12.57
N ASP A 429 2.57 12.53 -13.01
CA ASP A 429 3.01 12.46 -14.41
C ASP A 429 1.87 12.18 -15.40
N THR A 430 0.78 11.57 -14.95
CA THR A 430 -0.43 11.33 -15.75
C THR A 430 -1.28 12.58 -15.89
N VAL A 431 -1.07 13.57 -15.00
CA VAL A 431 -1.84 14.81 -14.91
C VAL A 431 -1.10 15.94 -15.64
N SER A 432 -1.49 16.23 -16.88
CA SER A 432 -0.76 17.19 -17.74
C SER A 432 -0.54 18.56 -17.09
N ARG A 433 -1.57 19.09 -16.41
CA ARG A 433 -1.49 20.39 -15.71
C ARG A 433 -0.46 20.40 -14.58
N ALA A 434 -0.28 19.29 -13.88
CA ALA A 434 0.63 19.19 -12.73
C ALA A 434 2.06 19.26 -13.24
N THR A 435 2.44 18.37 -14.16
CA THR A 435 3.77 18.38 -14.78
C THR A 435 4.06 19.67 -15.53
N ARG A 436 3.08 20.23 -16.27
CA ARG A 436 3.23 21.54 -16.91
C ARG A 436 3.51 22.65 -15.89
N SER A 437 2.84 22.64 -14.74
CA SER A 437 3.05 23.65 -13.70
C SER A 437 4.43 23.51 -13.04
N LEU A 438 4.90 22.29 -12.82
CA LEU A 438 6.24 22.01 -12.28
C LEU A 438 7.35 22.42 -13.26
N VAL A 439 7.19 22.12 -14.55
CA VAL A 439 8.17 22.49 -15.58
C VAL A 439 8.24 24.00 -15.80
N ASN A 440 7.12 24.72 -15.65
CA ASN A 440 7.08 26.18 -15.74
C ASN A 440 7.32 26.89 -14.40
N ALA A 441 7.61 26.16 -13.32
CA ALA A 441 7.83 26.77 -12.01
C ALA A 441 9.19 27.49 -11.96
N ASP A 442 9.29 28.49 -11.09
CA ASP A 442 10.48 29.32 -10.90
C ASP A 442 11.02 29.87 -12.25
N GLU A 443 12.24 29.53 -12.64
CA GLU A 443 12.85 29.92 -13.93
C GLU A 443 12.63 28.91 -15.07
N GLY A 444 11.95 27.81 -14.79
CA GLY A 444 11.69 26.69 -15.69
C GLY A 444 12.65 25.51 -15.49
N ALA A 445 12.12 24.30 -15.59
CA ALA A 445 12.90 23.07 -15.45
C ALA A 445 13.61 22.68 -16.76
N ASP A 446 14.76 22.02 -16.64
CA ASP A 446 15.57 21.48 -17.74
C ASP A 446 15.25 20.02 -18.04
N VAL A 447 14.82 19.27 -17.03
CA VAL A 447 14.53 17.85 -17.10
C VAL A 447 13.44 17.46 -16.11
N ILE A 448 12.70 16.40 -16.43
CA ILE A 448 11.69 15.83 -15.54
C ILE A 448 12.27 14.58 -14.88
N VAL A 449 12.23 14.49 -13.55
CA VAL A 449 12.60 13.27 -12.81
C VAL A 449 11.40 12.82 -11.99
N ASN A 450 10.65 11.86 -12.52
CA ASN A 450 9.49 11.29 -11.86
C ASN A 450 9.93 10.26 -10.81
N LEU A 451 9.52 10.47 -9.56
CA LEU A 451 9.70 9.49 -8.48
C LEU A 451 8.37 8.76 -8.28
N SER A 452 8.33 7.45 -8.51
CA SER A 452 7.08 6.67 -8.41
C SER A 452 7.22 5.37 -7.62
N ASN A 453 6.10 4.90 -7.10
CA ASN A 453 5.94 3.58 -6.52
C ASN A 453 4.70 2.88 -7.10
N ASP A 454 4.93 2.10 -8.14
CA ASP A 454 3.91 1.32 -8.83
C ASP A 454 3.48 0.05 -8.06
N GLY A 455 3.84 -0.09 -6.77
CA GLY A 455 3.47 -1.23 -5.93
C GLY A 455 1.96 -1.45 -5.83
N TRP A 456 1.19 -0.37 -5.99
CA TRP A 456 -0.27 -0.35 -5.99
C TRP A 456 -0.92 -1.21 -7.10
N PHE A 457 -0.24 -1.42 -8.22
CA PHE A 457 -0.78 -2.25 -9.31
C PHE A 457 -0.71 -3.75 -9.05
N GLY A 458 -0.02 -4.17 -7.98
CA GLY A 458 0.10 -5.57 -7.59
C GLY A 458 0.54 -6.46 -8.75
N TRP A 459 -0.30 -7.44 -9.09
CA TRP A 459 -0.07 -8.44 -10.15
C TRP A 459 -0.37 -7.93 -11.57
N PHE A 460 -0.96 -6.75 -11.73
CA PHE A 460 -1.45 -6.26 -13.03
C PHE A 460 -0.42 -5.38 -13.74
N ASP A 461 0.58 -6.02 -14.34
CA ASP A 461 1.63 -5.33 -15.12
C ASP A 461 1.13 -4.44 -16.27
N PRO A 462 -0.02 -4.69 -16.94
CA PRO A 462 -0.54 -3.76 -17.94
C PRO A 462 -0.70 -2.33 -17.41
N ALA A 463 -1.17 -2.14 -16.17
CA ALA A 463 -1.31 -0.82 -15.57
C ALA A 463 0.04 -0.11 -15.37
N ARG A 464 1.13 -0.85 -15.07
CA ARG A 464 2.49 -0.28 -14.98
C ARG A 464 2.93 0.28 -16.34
N ARG A 465 2.61 -0.42 -17.43
CA ARG A 465 2.91 0.03 -18.80
C ARG A 465 2.05 1.20 -19.22
N HIS A 466 0.78 1.25 -18.81
CA HIS A 466 -0.08 2.41 -19.05
C HIS A 466 0.40 3.65 -18.30
N HIS A 467 0.85 3.50 -17.05
CA HIS A 467 1.45 4.58 -16.28
C HIS A 467 2.70 5.14 -16.99
N GLU A 468 3.57 4.25 -17.47
CA GLU A 468 4.73 4.63 -18.29
C GLU A 468 4.33 5.32 -19.61
N GLN A 469 3.32 4.79 -20.31
CA GLN A 469 2.79 5.37 -21.54
C GLN A 469 2.27 6.79 -21.31
N ALA A 470 1.55 7.03 -20.21
CA ALA A 470 1.05 8.35 -19.84
C ALA A 470 2.20 9.34 -19.59
N ALA A 471 3.27 8.90 -18.94
CA ALA A 471 4.42 9.74 -18.64
C ALA A 471 5.19 10.18 -19.90
N ARG A 472 5.30 9.33 -20.92
CA ARG A 472 5.91 9.67 -22.22
C ARG A 472 5.26 10.89 -22.88
N TRP A 473 3.95 11.10 -22.70
CA TRP A 473 3.25 12.26 -23.25
C TRP A 473 3.75 13.58 -22.67
N ARG A 474 4.16 13.61 -21.39
CA ARG A 474 4.71 14.81 -20.77
C ARG A 474 5.97 15.29 -21.47
N CYS A 475 6.77 14.35 -21.96
CA CYS A 475 8.01 14.65 -22.68
C CYS A 475 7.72 15.42 -23.96
N VAL A 476 6.75 14.93 -24.75
CA VAL A 476 6.32 15.56 -26.00
C VAL A 476 5.67 16.91 -25.74
N GLU A 477 4.71 16.96 -24.81
CA GLU A 477 3.94 18.16 -24.48
C GLU A 477 4.81 19.34 -24.05
N LEU A 478 5.92 19.07 -23.36
CA LEU A 478 6.75 20.08 -22.70
C LEU A 478 8.15 20.21 -23.31
N ARG A 479 8.52 19.36 -24.28
CA ARG A 479 9.88 19.24 -24.84
C ARG A 479 10.94 19.14 -23.75
N ARG A 480 10.73 18.20 -22.83
CA ARG A 480 11.66 17.89 -21.75
C ARG A 480 11.90 16.40 -21.72
N SER A 481 13.16 15.99 -21.64
CA SER A 481 13.50 14.60 -21.35
C SER A 481 12.99 14.23 -19.97
N MET A 482 12.65 12.96 -19.78
CA MET A 482 12.14 12.45 -18.52
C MET A 482 12.91 11.21 -18.07
N LEU A 483 13.16 11.15 -16.77
CA LEU A 483 13.57 9.94 -16.08
C LEU A 483 12.45 9.46 -15.16
N ARG A 484 12.01 8.22 -15.33
CA ARG A 484 11.15 7.53 -14.35
C ARG A 484 12.02 6.70 -13.42
N VAL A 485 11.88 6.95 -12.12
CA VAL A 485 12.60 6.29 -11.04
C VAL A 485 11.57 5.58 -10.18
N VAL A 486 11.39 4.28 -10.40
CA VAL A 486 10.22 3.54 -9.91
C VAL A 486 10.63 2.37 -9.04
N ASN A 487 9.91 2.13 -7.94
CA ASN A 487 10.21 1.04 -7.00
C ASN A 487 9.99 -0.38 -7.57
N THR A 488 8.74 -0.73 -7.89
CA THR A 488 8.35 -2.05 -8.44
C THR A 488 7.84 -1.96 -9.90
N GLY A 489 7.81 -0.75 -10.46
CA GLY A 489 7.34 -0.48 -11.82
C GLY A 489 8.47 -0.44 -12.83
N ILE A 490 8.24 0.28 -13.93
CA ILE A 490 9.19 0.37 -15.03
C ILE A 490 10.01 1.66 -14.86
N SER A 491 11.26 1.53 -14.43
CA SER A 491 12.21 2.63 -14.49
C SER A 491 12.77 2.76 -15.91
N ALA A 492 12.68 3.97 -16.49
CA ALA A 492 12.97 4.21 -17.89
C ALA A 492 13.36 5.67 -18.14
N ALA A 493 14.18 5.91 -19.16
CA ALA A 493 14.53 7.24 -19.63
C ALA A 493 13.82 7.52 -20.96
N PHE A 494 13.38 8.75 -21.16
CA PHE A 494 12.71 9.22 -22.38
C PHE A 494 13.32 10.52 -22.88
N ASP A 495 13.43 10.64 -24.19
CA ASP A 495 13.81 11.88 -24.84
C ASP A 495 12.64 12.89 -24.87
N THR A 496 12.94 14.09 -25.36
CA THR A 496 12.01 15.22 -25.57
C THR A 496 10.87 14.93 -26.55
N HIS A 497 10.89 13.79 -27.23
CA HIS A 497 9.91 13.35 -28.22
C HIS A 497 9.13 12.12 -27.73
N GLY A 498 9.30 11.75 -26.45
CA GLY A 498 8.60 10.65 -25.81
C GLY A 498 9.09 9.27 -26.24
N GLN A 499 10.26 9.16 -26.84
CA GLN A 499 10.89 7.87 -27.19
C GLN A 499 11.78 7.38 -26.06
N ARG A 500 11.84 6.06 -25.86
CA ARG A 500 12.71 5.44 -24.84
C ARG A 500 14.18 5.61 -25.23
N ILE A 501 15.00 5.99 -24.25
CA ILE A 501 16.45 6.01 -24.34
C ILE A 501 16.99 4.74 -23.69
N GLY A 502 17.63 3.88 -24.48
CA GLY A 502 18.15 2.61 -23.99
C GLY A 502 17.06 1.62 -23.55
N ASN A 503 17.46 0.58 -22.84
CA ASN A 503 16.54 -0.43 -22.31
C ASN A 503 16.01 -0.01 -20.93
N PRO A 504 14.70 -0.11 -20.68
CA PRO A 504 14.15 0.13 -19.35
C PRO A 504 14.51 -1.02 -18.39
N LEU A 505 14.44 -0.76 -17.08
CA LEU A 505 14.48 -1.81 -16.08
C LEU A 505 13.15 -2.57 -16.05
N PRO A 506 13.18 -3.92 -16.02
CA PRO A 506 11.96 -4.72 -15.97
C PRO A 506 11.19 -4.47 -14.65
N PRO A 507 9.85 -4.50 -14.66
CA PRO A 507 9.09 -4.31 -13.44
C PRO A 507 9.31 -5.47 -12.47
N GLN A 508 9.05 -5.21 -11.19
CA GLN A 508 9.13 -6.18 -10.10
C GLN A 508 10.51 -6.88 -9.95
N GLN A 509 11.58 -6.19 -10.34
CA GLN A 509 12.96 -6.66 -10.20
C GLN A 509 13.83 -5.58 -9.58
N GLU A 510 14.79 -5.96 -8.74
CA GLU A 510 15.81 -5.02 -8.27
C GLU A 510 16.83 -4.77 -9.38
N GLY A 511 17.29 -3.53 -9.55
CA GLY A 511 18.29 -3.22 -10.56
C GLY A 511 18.72 -1.77 -10.57
N TRP A 512 19.63 -1.45 -11.48
CA TRP A 512 20.10 -0.08 -11.70
C TRP A 512 20.38 0.19 -13.18
N MET A 513 20.28 1.45 -13.59
CA MET A 513 20.68 1.90 -14.93
C MET A 513 21.32 3.29 -14.84
N LEU A 514 22.30 3.56 -15.70
CA LEU A 514 22.79 4.92 -15.94
C LEU A 514 22.03 5.50 -17.13
N ALA A 515 21.22 6.52 -16.89
CA ALA A 515 20.45 7.21 -17.92
C ALA A 515 21.19 8.45 -18.42
N GLU A 516 21.21 8.64 -19.75
CA GLU A 516 21.78 9.81 -20.41
C GLU A 516 20.65 10.65 -20.99
N LEU A 517 20.31 11.76 -20.32
CA LEU A 517 19.16 12.59 -20.67
C LEU A 517 19.64 13.81 -21.47
N PRO A 518 19.22 13.97 -22.75
CA PRO A 518 19.52 15.18 -23.49
C PRO A 518 18.72 16.34 -22.90
N LEU A 519 19.39 17.47 -22.63
CA LEU A 519 18.71 18.66 -22.12
C LEU A 519 18.33 19.59 -23.28
N GLU A 520 17.03 19.86 -23.40
CA GLU A 520 16.46 20.79 -24.38
C GLU A 520 15.63 21.84 -23.64
N LYS A 521 15.75 23.11 -24.06
CA LYS A 521 15.03 24.23 -23.44
C LYS A 521 13.87 24.77 -24.27
N THR A 522 13.55 24.16 -25.41
CA THR A 522 12.46 24.60 -26.28
C THR A 522 11.17 24.73 -25.50
N ARG A 523 10.52 25.88 -25.62
CA ARG A 523 9.23 26.14 -24.98
C ARG A 523 8.12 25.87 -25.98
N THR A 524 7.25 24.92 -25.67
CA THR A 524 6.15 24.53 -26.56
C THR A 524 4.97 25.49 -26.46
N THR A 525 4.09 25.43 -27.46
CA THR A 525 2.80 26.12 -27.40
C THR A 525 1.97 25.60 -26.23
N TYR A 526 1.92 24.28 -26.03
CA TYR A 526 1.21 23.65 -24.92
C TYR A 526 1.78 24.04 -23.55
N ALA A 527 3.10 24.15 -23.40
CA ALA A 527 3.72 24.66 -22.17
C ALA A 527 3.23 26.08 -21.86
N THR A 528 2.93 26.89 -22.89
CA THR A 528 2.48 28.28 -22.75
C THR A 528 0.98 28.39 -22.49
N ILE A 529 0.13 27.81 -23.34
CA ILE A 529 -1.33 27.99 -23.27
C ILE A 529 -2.06 26.85 -22.54
N GLY A 530 -1.43 25.69 -22.36
CA GLY A 530 -2.03 24.53 -21.73
C GLY A 530 -3.25 24.01 -22.49
N ASP A 531 -4.30 23.68 -21.75
CA ASP A 531 -5.44 22.91 -22.25
C ASP A 531 -6.55 23.75 -22.91
N VAL A 532 -6.23 24.97 -23.39
CA VAL A 532 -7.20 25.90 -24.01
C VAL A 532 -7.97 25.22 -25.16
N PHE A 533 -7.29 24.43 -25.98
CA PHE A 533 -7.92 23.69 -27.08
C PHE A 533 -8.96 22.67 -26.57
N SER A 534 -8.63 21.89 -25.53
CA SER A 534 -9.52 20.89 -24.97
C SER A 534 -10.72 21.53 -24.26
N TRP A 535 -10.51 22.65 -23.56
CA TRP A 535 -11.60 23.46 -23.01
C TRP A 535 -12.56 23.94 -24.10
N PHE A 536 -12.01 24.46 -25.21
CA PHE A 536 -12.82 24.89 -26.34
C PHE A 536 -13.66 23.75 -26.92
N MET A 537 -13.08 22.56 -27.09
CA MET A 537 -13.82 21.37 -27.56
C MET A 537 -14.91 20.92 -26.59
N PHE A 538 -14.65 20.99 -25.28
CA PHE A 538 -15.66 20.71 -24.26
C PHE A 538 -16.85 21.68 -24.32
N PHE A 539 -16.61 22.98 -24.40
CA PHE A 539 -17.68 23.97 -24.51
C PHE A 539 -18.48 23.83 -25.81
N ILE A 540 -17.83 23.56 -26.94
CA ILE A 540 -18.54 23.28 -28.20
C ILE A 540 -19.40 22.04 -28.05
N THR A 541 -18.89 20.97 -27.44
CA THR A 541 -19.65 19.74 -27.18
C THR A 541 -20.90 20.02 -26.35
N GLY A 542 -20.78 20.81 -25.29
CA GLY A 542 -21.90 21.28 -24.48
C GLY A 542 -22.92 22.08 -25.30
N PHE A 543 -22.46 23.02 -26.12
CA PHE A 543 -23.32 23.81 -27.01
C PHE A 543 -24.09 22.94 -28.00
N MET A 544 -23.42 21.97 -28.64
CA MET A 544 -24.04 21.02 -29.57
C MET A 544 -25.10 20.15 -28.88
N CYS A 545 -24.90 19.81 -27.61
CA CYS A 545 -25.85 19.02 -26.81
C CYS A 545 -27.07 19.83 -26.34
N CYS A 546 -26.89 21.10 -25.98
CA CYS A 546 -27.95 21.96 -25.44
C CYS A 546 -28.77 22.69 -26.52
N TRP A 547 -28.21 22.90 -27.72
CA TRP A 547 -28.90 23.58 -28.83
C TRP A 547 -29.15 22.68 -30.06
N PRO A 548 -29.72 21.47 -29.93
CA PRO A 548 -29.89 20.58 -31.08
C PRO A 548 -31.01 21.01 -32.03
N ASN A 549 -32.06 21.72 -31.54
CA ASN A 549 -33.18 22.25 -32.33
C ASN A 549 -34.20 23.01 -31.45
N THR A 550 -34.28 24.33 -31.52
CA THR A 550 -35.55 25.04 -31.30
C THR A 550 -35.72 26.12 -32.38
N LYS A 551 -36.87 26.14 -33.07
CA LYS A 551 -37.46 27.44 -33.41
C LYS A 551 -37.73 28.10 -32.06
N PRO A 552 -37.24 29.32 -31.79
CA PRO A 552 -37.39 29.92 -30.47
C PRO A 552 -38.88 30.16 -30.24
N LYS A 553 -39.54 29.35 -29.39
CA LYS A 553 -40.64 29.89 -28.59
C LYS A 553 -39.95 30.63 -27.47
N VAL A 554 -39.88 31.95 -27.62
CA VAL A 554 -39.41 32.87 -26.58
C VAL A 554 -40.16 32.53 -25.29
N ARG A 555 -39.48 31.85 -24.36
CA ARG A 555 -39.71 31.99 -22.94
C ARG A 555 -38.40 32.51 -22.36
N SER A 556 -38.52 33.66 -21.72
CA SER A 556 -37.51 34.60 -21.26
C SER A 556 -36.57 34.07 -20.16
N GLY A 557 -36.00 32.87 -20.33
CA GLY A 557 -35.02 32.28 -19.41
C GLY A 557 -33.70 31.83 -20.08
N ALA A 558 -33.66 31.70 -21.41
CA ALA A 558 -32.48 31.19 -22.12
C ALA A 558 -31.29 32.17 -22.16
N GLY A 559 -31.52 33.47 -21.91
CA GLY A 559 -30.45 34.48 -21.81
C GLY A 559 -29.56 34.31 -20.58
N ALA A 560 -30.07 33.66 -19.52
CA ALA A 560 -29.31 33.44 -18.29
C ALA A 560 -28.20 32.38 -18.45
N LEU A 561 -28.45 31.32 -19.24
CA LEU A 561 -27.46 30.25 -19.45
C LEU A 561 -26.31 30.68 -20.37
N VAL A 562 -26.60 31.52 -21.37
CA VAL A 562 -25.58 32.10 -22.28
C VAL A 562 -24.69 33.09 -21.53
N SER A 563 -25.27 33.87 -20.62
CA SER A 563 -24.52 34.77 -19.73
C SER A 563 -23.67 34.00 -18.72
N LEU A 564 -24.14 32.84 -18.24
CA LEU A 564 -23.37 31.97 -17.34
C LEU A 564 -22.16 31.33 -18.04
N CYS A 565 -22.32 30.83 -19.27
CA CYS A 565 -21.21 30.26 -20.04
C CYS A 565 -20.18 31.33 -20.47
N ALA A 566 -20.62 32.56 -20.77
CA ALA A 566 -19.73 33.68 -21.05
C ALA A 566 -18.99 34.19 -19.79
N CYS A 567 -19.64 34.20 -18.62
CA CYS A 567 -19.00 34.52 -17.35
C CYS A 567 -17.96 33.46 -16.94
N VAL A 568 -18.23 32.17 -17.19
CA VAL A 568 -17.25 31.09 -16.98
C VAL A 568 -16.07 31.21 -17.96
N PHE A 569 -16.29 31.66 -19.20
CA PHE A 569 -15.22 31.93 -20.16
C PHE A 569 -14.31 33.09 -19.71
N LEU A 570 -14.87 34.12 -19.07
CA LEU A 570 -14.11 35.25 -18.52
C LEU A 570 -13.39 34.90 -17.20
N LEU A 571 -13.98 34.02 -16.38
CA LEU A 571 -13.35 33.50 -15.15
C LEU A 571 -12.25 32.46 -15.44
N ALA A 572 -12.39 31.64 -16.48
CA ALA A 572 -11.37 30.69 -16.91
C ALA A 572 -10.15 31.34 -17.58
N CYS A 573 -10.25 32.62 -17.96
CA CYS A 573 -9.13 33.43 -18.42
C CYS A 573 -8.44 34.24 -17.30
N SER A 574 -8.91 34.16 -16.05
CA SER A 574 -8.39 34.98 -14.94
C SER A 574 -7.64 34.22 -13.84
N ASP A 575 -7.11 33.02 -14.08
CA ASP A 575 -6.18 32.35 -13.15
C ASP A 575 -4.74 32.90 -13.28
N THR A 576 -4.64 34.22 -13.28
CA THR A 576 -3.42 34.97 -13.04
C THR A 576 -3.71 36.02 -11.99
N LYS A 577 -3.87 35.59 -10.73
CA LYS A 577 -3.46 36.37 -9.54
C LYS A 577 -3.64 35.58 -8.25
N GLN A 578 -2.56 35.53 -7.49
CA GLN A 578 -2.48 35.17 -6.08
C GLN A 578 -3.64 35.80 -5.28
N GLY A 579 -4.26 35.00 -4.41
CA GLY A 579 -5.24 35.47 -3.43
C GLY A 579 -5.14 34.65 -2.16
N LYS A 580 -4.47 35.22 -1.14
CA LYS A 580 -4.53 34.76 0.26
C LYS A 580 -5.99 34.61 0.68
N LEU A 581 -6.36 33.43 1.20
CA LEU A 581 -7.56 33.26 2.03
C LEU A 581 -7.16 33.47 3.51
N PRO A 582 -8.03 34.08 4.34
CA PRO A 582 -7.64 34.55 5.67
C PRO A 582 -7.46 33.38 6.65
N SER A 583 -6.36 33.39 7.40
CA SER A 583 -6.17 32.53 8.56
C SER A 583 -7.15 32.93 9.66
N TRP A 584 -7.99 31.99 10.09
CA TRP A 584 -8.76 32.09 11.32
C TRP A 584 -8.24 31.02 12.27
N SER A 585 -7.25 31.37 13.11
CA SER A 585 -6.93 30.68 14.36
C SER A 585 -5.78 31.40 15.05
N SER A 586 -6.10 32.15 16.10
CA SER A 586 -5.15 32.77 17.02
C SER A 586 -4.70 31.76 18.08
N ARG A 587 -3.48 31.23 17.97
CA ARG A 587 -2.78 30.56 19.08
C ARG A 587 -1.26 30.79 19.00
N ASP A 588 -0.88 32.06 18.94
CA ASP A 588 0.45 32.49 19.37
C ASP A 588 0.33 33.02 20.79
N GLN A 589 0.84 32.27 21.77
CA GLN A 589 1.39 32.79 23.02
C GLN A 589 1.99 31.67 23.89
N SER A 590 3.32 31.78 24.08
CA SER A 590 4.07 31.45 25.31
C SER A 590 4.21 29.96 25.65
N SER A 591 5.41 29.38 25.79
CA SER A 591 6.40 29.73 26.82
C SER A 591 7.84 29.28 26.48
N THR A 592 8.79 29.99 27.06
CA THR A 592 10.26 29.86 27.00
C THR A 592 10.83 28.52 27.51
N PRO A 593 12.04 28.12 27.06
CA PRO A 593 12.66 26.82 27.35
C PRO A 593 13.51 26.85 28.62
N ASP A 594 13.53 25.73 29.35
CA ASP A 594 14.48 25.50 30.45
C ASP A 594 15.50 24.43 30.07
N ASN A 595 16.72 24.67 30.52
CA ASN A 595 18.00 24.14 30.01
C ASN A 595 18.33 22.68 30.40
N ASP A 596 19.19 22.11 29.55
CA ASP A 596 20.31 21.18 29.80
C ASP A 596 20.15 19.99 30.76
N VAL A 597 20.11 18.78 30.18
CA VAL A 597 20.88 17.62 30.70
C VAL A 597 21.40 16.77 29.55
N THR A 598 22.68 16.91 29.22
CA THR A 598 23.47 15.98 28.38
C THR A 598 23.57 14.60 29.03
N LEU A 599 23.12 13.55 28.34
CA LEU A 599 23.50 12.16 28.65
C LEU A 599 23.79 11.39 27.36
N SER A 600 25.09 11.19 27.08
CA SER A 600 25.58 10.29 26.03
C SER A 600 25.35 8.83 26.42
N ARG A 601 25.06 7.94 25.46
CA ARG A 601 25.39 6.50 25.58
C ARG A 601 25.45 5.76 24.25
N LYS A 602 26.54 5.00 24.13
CA LYS A 602 27.04 4.20 23.00
C LYS A 602 26.17 2.95 22.73
N ASN A 603 25.98 2.59 21.46
CA ASN A 603 25.47 1.29 20.99
C ASN A 603 26.52 0.19 21.21
N SER A 604 26.15 -0.93 21.84
CA SER A 604 26.99 -2.14 21.96
C SER A 604 26.24 -3.35 21.40
N ALA A 605 26.92 -4.18 20.61
CA ALA A 605 26.44 -5.50 20.17
C ALA A 605 26.02 -6.37 21.37
N LYS A 606 24.94 -7.14 21.24
CA LYS A 606 24.49 -8.07 22.30
C LYS A 606 25.54 -9.17 22.47
N ALA A 607 26.16 -9.24 23.64
CA ALA A 607 27.16 -10.26 23.93
C ALA A 607 26.50 -11.65 24.09
N GLN A 608 27.13 -12.67 23.52
CA GLN A 608 26.76 -14.08 23.71
C GLN A 608 26.77 -14.46 25.20
N ILE A 609 25.81 -15.29 25.63
CA ILE A 609 25.75 -15.77 27.01
C ILE A 609 26.77 -16.90 27.21
N PRO A 610 27.70 -16.80 28.18
CA PRO A 610 28.70 -17.84 28.42
C PRO A 610 28.07 -19.18 28.81
N VAL A 611 28.54 -20.27 28.22
CA VAL A 611 28.13 -21.64 28.55
C VAL A 611 29.32 -22.42 29.08
N SER A 612 29.16 -23.06 30.24
CA SER A 612 30.22 -23.87 30.86
C SER A 612 30.62 -25.06 29.98
N ASN A 613 31.86 -25.54 30.13
CA ASN A 613 32.35 -26.73 29.44
C ASN A 613 31.83 -28.05 30.03
N SER A 614 30.94 -27.99 31.03
CA SER A 614 30.27 -29.17 31.57
C SER A 614 29.43 -29.87 30.51
N SER A 615 29.43 -31.21 30.52
CA SER A 615 28.53 -32.05 29.71
C SER A 615 27.10 -32.07 30.23
N ASP A 616 26.83 -31.50 31.41
CA ASP A 616 25.48 -31.39 31.98
C ASP A 616 24.68 -30.28 31.28
N LEU A 617 23.86 -30.70 30.30
CA LEU A 617 23.02 -29.80 29.50
C LEU A 617 21.96 -29.08 30.32
N VAL A 618 21.40 -29.74 31.34
CA VAL A 618 20.38 -29.15 32.22
C VAL A 618 20.99 -28.04 33.05
N ARG A 619 22.16 -28.29 33.65
CA ARG A 619 22.90 -27.27 34.39
C ARG A 619 23.25 -26.09 33.50
N ASN A 620 23.73 -26.34 32.28
CA ASN A 620 24.03 -25.27 31.32
C ASN A 620 22.79 -24.47 30.92
N ALA A 621 21.66 -25.14 30.69
CA ALA A 621 20.38 -24.48 30.40
C ALA A 621 19.91 -23.57 31.55
N ARG A 622 20.01 -24.04 32.81
CA ARG A 622 19.70 -23.24 34.00
C ARG A 622 20.56 -21.97 34.07
N LEU A 623 21.87 -22.11 33.85
CA LEU A 623 22.80 -20.98 33.85
C LEU A 623 22.49 -19.96 32.74
N VAL A 624 22.20 -20.44 31.52
CA VAL A 624 21.85 -19.57 30.39
C VAL A 624 20.57 -18.78 30.68
N LEU A 625 19.53 -19.43 31.20
CA LEU A 625 18.28 -18.74 31.53
C LEU A 625 18.47 -17.74 32.69
N ASP A 626 19.22 -18.13 33.72
CA ASP A 626 19.48 -17.25 34.86
C ASP A 626 20.26 -16.00 34.43
N GLU A 627 21.28 -16.13 33.58
CA GLU A 627 22.01 -15.00 33.01
C GLU A 627 21.15 -14.16 32.06
N ALA A 628 20.37 -14.81 31.18
CA ALA A 628 19.44 -14.12 30.28
C ALA A 628 18.39 -13.30 31.03
N SER A 629 17.93 -13.77 32.20
CA SER A 629 16.97 -13.05 33.04
C SER A 629 17.53 -11.74 33.64
N ARG A 630 18.84 -11.52 33.57
CA ARG A 630 19.52 -10.28 34.01
C ARG A 630 20.06 -9.45 32.84
N ASN A 631 19.79 -9.86 31.61
CA ASN A 631 20.32 -9.21 30.42
C ASN A 631 19.74 -7.79 30.24
N SER A 632 20.50 -6.90 29.59
CA SER A 632 20.03 -5.54 29.27
C SER A 632 18.80 -5.52 28.34
N ASP A 633 18.66 -6.53 27.48
CA ASP A 633 17.54 -6.67 26.55
C ASP A 633 16.27 -7.20 27.23
N LYS A 634 15.17 -6.46 27.09
CA LYS A 634 13.91 -6.77 27.75
C LYS A 634 13.20 -8.02 27.22
N SER A 635 13.34 -8.30 25.92
CA SER A 635 12.74 -9.48 25.29
C SER A 635 13.46 -10.74 25.73
N LEU A 636 14.79 -10.70 25.86
CA LEU A 636 15.57 -11.80 26.44
C LEU A 636 15.18 -12.07 27.89
N ARG A 637 15.02 -11.02 28.72
CA ARG A 637 14.56 -11.19 30.11
C ARG A 637 13.18 -11.85 30.18
N ALA A 638 12.22 -11.37 29.39
CA ALA A 638 10.87 -11.91 29.35
C ALA A 638 10.84 -13.39 28.92
N HIS A 639 11.49 -13.73 27.80
CA HIS A 639 11.55 -15.11 27.31
C HIS A 639 12.31 -16.05 28.26
N ALA A 640 13.34 -15.55 28.95
CA ALA A 640 14.06 -16.34 29.94
C ALA A 640 13.16 -16.70 31.12
N ILE A 641 12.43 -15.72 31.68
CA ILE A 641 11.49 -15.93 32.79
C ILE A 641 10.36 -16.88 32.37
N GLU A 642 9.81 -16.71 31.18
CA GLU A 642 8.81 -17.64 30.64
C GLU A 642 9.39 -19.06 30.52
N SER A 643 10.62 -19.21 30.02
CA SER A 643 11.27 -20.51 29.85
C SER A 643 11.65 -21.19 31.17
N MET A 644 11.84 -20.42 32.25
CA MET A 644 12.08 -20.96 33.60
C MET A 644 10.88 -21.73 34.16
N GLN A 645 9.68 -21.60 33.57
CA GLN A 645 8.47 -22.28 34.07
C GLN A 645 8.59 -23.81 34.15
N TYR A 646 9.57 -24.40 33.44
CA TYR A 646 9.83 -25.84 33.44
C TYR A 646 10.75 -26.29 34.59
N ASP A 647 11.28 -25.37 35.41
CA ASP A 647 12.14 -25.67 36.55
C ASP A 647 11.96 -24.65 37.69
N MET A 648 11.27 -25.09 38.75
CA MET A 648 10.93 -24.22 39.89
C MET A 648 12.15 -23.66 40.63
N THR A 649 13.32 -24.32 40.55
CA THR A 649 14.52 -23.89 41.28
C THR A 649 15.07 -22.55 40.78
N ILE A 650 14.95 -22.28 39.48
CA ILE A 650 15.36 -21.02 38.85
C ILE A 650 14.17 -20.08 38.63
N PHE A 651 12.95 -20.62 38.57
CA PHE A 651 11.74 -19.84 38.36
C PHE A 651 11.48 -18.83 39.49
N GLU A 652 11.49 -19.27 40.76
CA GLU A 652 11.15 -18.37 41.87
C GLU A 652 12.10 -17.14 41.96
N PRO A 653 13.44 -17.30 41.94
CA PRO A 653 14.35 -16.16 41.91
C PRO A 653 14.19 -15.29 40.64
N GLY A 654 13.94 -15.91 39.49
CA GLY A 654 13.75 -15.22 38.21
C GLY A 654 12.48 -14.35 38.19
N VAL A 655 11.35 -14.89 38.65
CA VAL A 655 10.06 -14.18 38.68
C VAL A 655 10.09 -13.05 39.71
N ARG A 656 10.76 -13.22 40.86
CA ARG A 656 10.94 -12.12 41.83
C ARG A 656 11.63 -10.92 41.19
N ARG A 657 12.65 -11.15 40.35
CA ARG A 657 13.29 -10.09 39.57
C ARG A 657 12.36 -9.53 38.49
N GLY A 658 11.68 -10.41 37.77
CA GLY A 658 10.79 -10.04 36.67
C GLY A 658 9.58 -9.18 37.08
N LEU A 659 8.99 -9.47 38.24
CA LEU A 659 7.87 -8.68 38.80
C LEU A 659 8.33 -7.28 39.23
N ALA A 660 9.60 -7.10 39.59
CA ALA A 660 10.20 -5.82 39.94
C ALA A 660 10.94 -5.15 38.75
N ASP A 661 10.81 -5.68 37.53
CA ASP A 661 11.54 -5.18 36.37
C ASP A 661 11.10 -3.77 35.98
N ARG A 662 12.02 -2.97 35.44
CA ARG A 662 11.72 -1.61 34.94
C ARG A 662 10.75 -1.61 33.75
N GLU A 663 10.79 -2.64 32.90
CA GLU A 663 9.98 -2.72 31.69
C GLU A 663 8.61 -3.38 31.97
N PRO A 664 7.48 -2.73 31.60
CA PRO A 664 6.14 -3.28 31.82
C PRO A 664 5.91 -4.66 31.18
N SER A 665 6.47 -4.91 30.00
CA SER A 665 6.31 -6.20 29.31
C SER A 665 6.95 -7.37 30.07
N VAL A 666 8.05 -7.13 30.78
CA VAL A 666 8.71 -8.15 31.61
C VAL A 666 7.88 -8.41 32.87
N ARG A 667 7.34 -7.37 33.50
CA ARG A 667 6.43 -7.50 34.65
C ARG A 667 5.15 -8.25 34.27
N PHE A 668 4.57 -7.93 33.11
CA PHE A 668 3.40 -8.61 32.56
C PHE A 668 3.65 -10.12 32.38
N VAL A 669 4.70 -10.50 31.65
CA VAL A 669 5.06 -11.92 31.43
C VAL A 669 5.33 -12.65 32.74
N SER A 670 5.98 -11.98 33.70
CA SER A 670 6.25 -12.54 35.03
C SER A 670 4.96 -12.81 35.81
N ALA A 671 4.02 -11.86 35.83
CA ALA A 671 2.73 -12.03 36.48
C ALA A 671 1.89 -13.13 35.79
N MET A 672 1.87 -13.18 34.46
CA MET A 672 1.21 -14.25 33.70
C MET A 672 1.82 -15.64 34.01
N SER A 673 3.15 -15.73 34.13
CA SER A 673 3.84 -16.97 34.47
C SER A 673 3.53 -17.45 35.90
N VAL A 674 3.46 -16.52 36.87
CA VAL A 674 3.01 -16.80 38.24
C VAL A 674 1.57 -17.33 38.24
N ALA A 675 0.68 -16.70 37.47
CA ALA A 675 -0.72 -17.14 37.35
C ALA A 675 -0.84 -18.56 36.79
N LYS A 676 -0.09 -18.84 35.72
CA LYS A 676 -0.08 -20.14 35.03
C LYS A 676 0.38 -21.27 35.94
N LEU A 677 1.44 -21.05 36.73
CA LEU A 677 1.98 -22.04 37.67
C LEU A 677 1.27 -22.05 39.02
N ARG A 678 0.35 -21.12 39.28
CA ARG A 678 -0.34 -20.95 40.58
C ARG A 678 0.63 -20.92 41.75
N MET A 679 1.72 -20.15 41.61
CA MET A 679 2.83 -20.14 42.56
C MET A 679 2.33 -19.84 43.99
N PRO A 680 2.47 -20.77 44.94
CA PRO A 680 2.03 -20.56 46.32
C PRO A 680 2.80 -19.42 46.99
N GLY A 681 2.11 -18.60 47.79
CA GLY A 681 2.75 -17.52 48.54
C GLY A 681 3.21 -16.31 47.69
N ALA A 682 2.88 -16.25 46.40
CA ALA A 682 3.22 -15.12 45.54
C ALA A 682 2.38 -13.85 45.80
N GLY A 683 1.31 -13.93 46.60
CA GLY A 683 0.38 -12.82 46.88
C GLY A 683 1.08 -11.50 47.24
N PRO A 684 1.95 -11.46 48.27
CA PRO A 684 2.69 -10.25 48.65
C PRO A 684 3.62 -9.68 47.56
N LEU A 685 4.06 -10.51 46.60
CA LEU A 685 4.89 -10.06 45.47
C LEU A 685 4.06 -9.44 44.34
N ILE A 686 2.82 -9.89 44.16
CA ILE A 686 1.93 -9.42 43.08
C ILE A 686 1.07 -8.25 43.52
N GLU A 687 0.71 -8.17 44.81
CA GLU A 687 -0.20 -7.13 45.32
C GLU A 687 0.19 -5.69 44.95
N PRO A 688 1.47 -5.28 44.96
CA PRO A 688 1.88 -3.95 44.50
C PRO A 688 1.54 -3.67 43.02
N LEU A 689 1.52 -4.70 42.16
CA LEU A 689 1.26 -4.57 40.72
C LEU A 689 -0.19 -4.22 40.39
N LYS A 690 -1.12 -4.30 41.35
CA LYS A 690 -2.48 -3.77 41.18
C LYS A 690 -2.50 -2.25 40.95
N LEU A 691 -1.44 -1.57 41.38
CA LEU A 691 -1.25 -0.12 41.22
C LEU A 691 -0.15 0.20 40.19
N ASP A 692 0.25 -0.77 39.36
CA ASP A 692 1.28 -0.57 38.34
C ASP A 692 0.87 0.55 37.37
N PRO A 693 1.78 1.44 36.93
CA PRO A 693 1.44 2.49 35.97
C PRO A 693 0.93 1.95 34.62
N ASN A 694 1.22 0.69 34.27
CA ASN A 694 0.75 0.05 33.05
C ASN A 694 -0.49 -0.83 33.31
N GLU A 695 -1.60 -0.50 32.65
CA GLU A 695 -2.88 -1.21 32.80
C GLU A 695 -2.84 -2.70 32.38
N SER A 696 -1.95 -3.10 31.45
CA SER A 696 -1.79 -4.53 31.11
C SER A 696 -1.17 -5.30 32.28
N VAL A 697 -0.19 -4.70 32.98
CA VAL A 697 0.41 -5.31 34.17
C VAL A 697 -0.61 -5.42 35.30
N GLN A 698 -1.47 -4.41 35.48
CA GLN A 698 -2.59 -4.50 36.42
C GLN A 698 -3.53 -5.66 36.08
N ALA A 699 -3.87 -5.85 34.80
CA ALA A 699 -4.72 -6.95 34.36
C ALA A 699 -4.09 -8.33 34.66
N ALA A 700 -2.80 -8.51 34.38
CA ALA A 700 -2.08 -9.74 34.72
C ALA A 700 -1.98 -9.97 36.24
N ALA A 701 -1.83 -8.91 37.03
CA ALA A 701 -1.80 -8.99 38.50
C ALA A 701 -3.14 -9.48 39.08
N ILE A 702 -4.28 -9.02 38.52
CA ILE A 702 -5.62 -9.51 38.88
C ILE A 702 -5.73 -11.02 38.65
N LEU A 703 -5.30 -11.51 37.48
CA LEU A 703 -5.30 -12.93 37.15
C LEU A 703 -4.41 -13.73 38.11
N ALA A 704 -3.17 -13.29 38.32
CA ALA A 704 -2.20 -13.97 39.16
C ALA A 704 -2.67 -14.11 40.62
N LEU A 705 -3.15 -13.03 41.22
CA LEU A 705 -3.70 -13.05 42.57
C LEU A 705 -4.91 -13.98 42.69
N THR A 706 -5.81 -13.94 41.70
CA THR A 706 -7.00 -14.81 41.67
C THR A 706 -6.60 -16.29 41.60
N ARG A 707 -5.68 -16.65 40.70
CA ARG A 707 -5.19 -18.03 40.53
C ARG A 707 -4.38 -18.53 41.73
N CYS A 708 -3.75 -17.63 42.48
CA CYS A 708 -3.04 -17.92 43.73
C CYS A 708 -3.95 -17.89 44.98
N GLY A 709 -5.27 -17.76 44.83
CA GLY A 709 -6.23 -17.86 45.94
C GLY A 709 -6.48 -16.57 46.73
N THR A 710 -6.00 -15.42 46.24
CA THR A 710 -6.28 -14.10 46.83
C THR A 710 -7.53 -13.51 46.20
N GLN A 711 -8.47 -13.02 47.02
CA GLN A 711 -9.67 -12.35 46.50
C GLN A 711 -9.30 -11.01 45.84
N THR A 712 -9.69 -10.83 44.58
CA THR A 712 -9.48 -9.58 43.85
C THR A 712 -10.74 -9.14 43.13
N ASN A 713 -10.84 -7.83 42.87
CA ASN A 713 -11.94 -7.24 42.13
C ASN A 713 -11.62 -7.24 40.62
N PRO A 714 -12.34 -8.02 39.79
CA PRO A 714 -12.11 -8.05 38.34
C PRO A 714 -12.76 -6.88 37.59
N SER A 715 -13.55 -6.01 38.24
CA SER A 715 -14.26 -4.89 37.58
C SER A 715 -13.38 -3.99 36.69
N PRO A 716 -12.10 -3.70 37.00
CA PRO A 716 -11.25 -2.90 36.11
C PRO A 716 -11.11 -3.47 34.69
N LEU A 717 -11.16 -4.80 34.54
CA LEU A 717 -11.05 -5.49 33.24
C LEU A 717 -12.20 -5.11 32.29
N ALA A 718 -13.37 -4.75 32.82
CA ALA A 718 -14.53 -4.31 32.04
C ALA A 718 -14.25 -3.05 31.22
N LYS A 719 -13.49 -2.11 31.80
CA LYS A 719 -13.06 -0.91 31.08
C LYS A 719 -11.90 -1.20 30.14
N MET A 720 -10.96 -2.04 30.58
CA MET A 720 -9.73 -2.34 29.81
C MET A 720 -10.04 -3.09 28.50
N ILE A 721 -11.04 -3.98 28.46
CA ILE A 721 -11.43 -4.71 27.24
C ILE A 721 -12.07 -3.80 26.18
N LEU A 722 -12.51 -2.60 26.55
CA LEU A 722 -13.05 -1.61 25.62
C LEU A 722 -12.02 -0.53 25.26
N SER A 723 -10.77 -0.67 25.71
CA SER A 723 -9.70 0.30 25.43
C SER A 723 -9.45 0.48 23.94
N GLN A 724 -9.13 1.70 23.52
CA GLN A 724 -8.70 2.01 22.15
C GLN A 724 -7.24 1.57 21.87
N SER A 725 -6.51 1.09 22.89
CA SER A 725 -5.20 0.47 22.74
C SER A 725 -5.35 -1.02 22.41
N ALA A 726 -4.85 -1.43 21.24
CA ALA A 726 -4.84 -2.83 20.83
C ALA A 726 -4.06 -3.73 21.81
N GLU A 727 -2.90 -3.28 22.30
CA GLU A 727 -2.11 -4.02 23.29
C GLU A 727 -2.91 -4.28 24.57
N LEU A 728 -3.51 -3.23 25.15
CA LEU A 728 -4.28 -3.38 26.39
C LEU A 728 -5.54 -4.23 26.17
N ARG A 729 -6.25 -4.01 25.06
CA ARG A 729 -7.47 -4.77 24.74
C ARG A 729 -7.15 -6.25 24.55
N GLY A 730 -6.12 -6.57 23.78
CA GLY A 730 -5.64 -7.94 23.53
C GLY A 730 -5.18 -8.64 24.81
N ASN A 731 -4.34 -7.99 25.62
CA ASN A 731 -3.88 -8.52 26.90
C ASN A 731 -5.05 -8.75 27.87
N THR A 732 -6.03 -7.85 27.88
CA THR A 732 -7.24 -8.00 28.72
C THR A 732 -8.10 -9.17 28.25
N ALA A 733 -8.24 -9.38 26.94
CA ALA A 733 -8.96 -10.52 26.40
C ALA A 733 -8.33 -11.85 26.87
N MET A 734 -7.00 -11.96 26.75
CA MET A 734 -6.25 -13.12 27.24
C MET A 734 -6.46 -13.34 28.75
N VAL A 735 -6.38 -12.27 29.56
CA VAL A 735 -6.64 -12.34 31.01
C VAL A 735 -8.06 -12.83 31.33
N LEU A 736 -9.07 -12.34 30.61
CA LEU A 736 -10.46 -12.74 30.81
C LEU A 736 -10.72 -14.21 30.45
N GLY A 737 -10.10 -14.70 29.37
CA GLY A 737 -10.13 -16.12 29.01
C GLY A 737 -9.52 -16.98 30.12
N GLU A 738 -8.32 -16.61 30.58
CA GLU A 738 -7.59 -17.32 31.64
C GLU A 738 -8.26 -17.24 33.02
N LEU A 739 -9.10 -16.25 33.30
CA LEU A 739 -9.91 -16.20 34.53
C LEU A 739 -11.01 -17.26 34.55
N GLY A 740 -11.50 -17.70 33.37
CA GLY A 740 -12.51 -18.75 33.26
C GLY A 740 -13.93 -18.33 33.68
N ASN A 741 -14.19 -17.04 33.91
CA ASN A 741 -15.52 -16.56 34.30
C ASN A 741 -16.41 -16.34 33.08
N LYS A 742 -17.39 -17.23 32.86
CA LYS A 742 -18.30 -17.20 31.71
C LYS A 742 -19.10 -15.90 31.54
N SER A 743 -19.30 -15.12 32.60
CA SER A 743 -19.97 -13.81 32.48
C SER A 743 -19.20 -12.81 31.61
N ALA A 744 -17.90 -13.01 31.41
CA ALA A 744 -17.07 -12.19 30.51
C ALA A 744 -17.40 -12.35 29.02
N LEU A 745 -18.18 -13.37 28.63
CA LEU A 745 -18.58 -13.55 27.22
C LEU A 745 -19.36 -12.35 26.67
N ILE A 746 -20.19 -11.69 27.50
CA ILE A 746 -20.99 -10.55 27.07
C ILE A 746 -20.07 -9.38 26.66
N MET A 747 -19.10 -9.05 27.50
CA MET A 747 -18.16 -7.95 27.26
C MET A 747 -17.15 -8.26 26.15
N LEU A 748 -16.75 -9.53 25.96
CA LEU A 748 -15.92 -9.95 24.82
C LEU A 748 -16.69 -9.81 23.49
N LYS A 749 -17.97 -10.19 23.45
CA LYS A 749 -18.86 -9.95 22.29
C LYS A 749 -19.13 -8.48 22.02
N GLU A 750 -19.15 -7.66 23.06
CA GLU A 750 -19.28 -6.22 22.89
C GLU A 750 -17.97 -5.61 22.34
N ALA A 751 -16.82 -6.07 22.83
CA ALA A 751 -15.51 -5.58 22.40
C ALA A 751 -15.21 -5.84 20.93
N THR A 752 -15.72 -6.94 20.33
CA THR A 752 -15.60 -7.20 18.88
C THR A 752 -16.47 -6.28 18.03
N ARG A 753 -17.57 -5.77 18.58
CA ARG A 753 -18.47 -4.82 17.90
C ARG A 753 -17.98 -3.38 18.01
N GLN A 754 -17.18 -3.05 19.02
CA GLN A 754 -16.67 -1.71 19.22
C GLN A 754 -15.37 -1.47 18.43
N PRO A 755 -15.34 -0.52 17.48
CA PRO A 755 -14.16 -0.27 16.67
C PRO A 755 -13.00 0.26 17.52
N MET A 756 -11.79 -0.20 17.23
CA MET A 756 -10.55 0.44 17.67
C MET A 756 -10.13 1.46 16.63
N SER A 757 -10.84 2.59 16.58
CA SER A 757 -10.61 3.72 15.64
C SER A 757 -9.17 4.23 15.58
N ARG A 758 -8.39 3.89 16.60
CA ARG A 758 -7.05 4.37 16.89
C ARG A 758 -5.98 3.31 16.66
N ALA A 759 -6.33 2.08 16.27
CA ALA A 759 -5.41 0.96 16.05
C ALA A 759 -5.38 0.59 14.57
N ASN A 760 -4.21 0.19 14.07
CA ASN A 760 -4.08 -0.22 12.67
C ASN A 760 -4.86 -1.53 12.39
N PRO A 761 -5.27 -1.80 11.15
CA PRO A 761 -6.09 -2.99 10.82
C PRO A 761 -5.43 -4.34 11.15
N ALA A 762 -4.09 -4.42 11.13
CA ALA A 762 -3.36 -5.64 11.49
C ALA A 762 -3.48 -5.95 12.99
N ALA A 763 -3.28 -4.95 13.84
CA ALA A 763 -3.46 -5.04 15.28
C ALA A 763 -4.91 -5.36 15.64
N VAL A 764 -5.89 -4.82 14.90
CA VAL A 764 -7.30 -5.18 15.08
C VAL A 764 -7.54 -6.67 14.83
N ARG A 765 -6.96 -7.25 13.76
CA ARG A 765 -7.09 -8.69 13.48
C ARG A 765 -6.46 -9.55 14.59
N ILE A 766 -5.28 -9.17 15.08
CA ILE A 766 -4.61 -9.84 16.19
C ILE A 766 -5.49 -9.83 17.44
N VAL A 767 -6.01 -8.67 17.82
CA VAL A 767 -6.90 -8.54 18.99
C VAL A 767 -8.18 -9.34 18.82
N ASN A 768 -8.77 -9.35 17.61
CA ASN A 768 -9.96 -10.16 17.34
C ASN A 768 -9.67 -11.67 17.50
N LEU A 769 -8.49 -12.15 17.08
CA LEU A 769 -8.07 -13.53 17.33
C LEU A 769 -7.89 -13.82 18.83
N GLN A 770 -7.34 -12.88 19.59
CA GLN A 770 -7.20 -13.02 21.06
C GLN A 770 -8.55 -13.00 21.77
N ILE A 771 -9.51 -12.21 21.28
CA ILE A 771 -10.88 -12.23 21.80
C ILE A 771 -11.57 -13.57 21.46
N ALA A 772 -11.41 -14.05 20.22
CA ALA A 772 -11.92 -15.36 19.82
C ALA A 772 -11.34 -16.49 20.69
N GLU A 773 -10.03 -16.49 20.93
CA GLU A 773 -9.37 -17.43 21.87
C GLU A 773 -10.04 -17.39 23.26
N ALA A 774 -10.19 -16.19 23.83
CA ALA A 774 -10.81 -16.02 25.15
C ALA A 774 -12.26 -16.53 25.17
N MET A 775 -13.04 -16.30 24.11
CA MET A 775 -14.41 -16.76 24.02
C MET A 775 -14.51 -18.29 23.93
N VAL A 776 -13.62 -18.93 23.16
CA VAL A 776 -13.53 -20.40 23.09
C VAL A 776 -13.15 -20.98 24.44
N GLN A 777 -12.17 -20.40 25.16
CA GLN A 777 -11.80 -20.82 26.52
C GLN A 777 -12.98 -20.75 27.51
N LEU A 778 -13.88 -19.76 27.33
CA LEU A 778 -15.07 -19.59 28.16
C LEU A 778 -16.27 -20.45 27.73
N GLY A 779 -16.12 -21.23 26.64
CA GLY A 779 -17.09 -22.22 26.18
C GLY A 779 -17.92 -21.81 24.97
N ASP A 780 -17.64 -20.68 24.32
CA ASP A 780 -18.28 -20.30 23.05
C ASP A 780 -17.52 -20.92 21.87
N GLN A 781 -17.88 -22.16 21.53
CA GLN A 781 -17.22 -22.92 20.47
C GLN A 781 -17.44 -22.34 19.06
N SER A 782 -18.42 -21.45 18.87
CA SER A 782 -18.65 -20.82 17.56
C SER A 782 -17.50 -19.90 17.14
N GLU A 783 -16.74 -19.38 18.10
CA GLU A 783 -15.59 -18.50 17.85
C GLU A 783 -14.29 -19.27 17.52
N ILE A 784 -14.36 -20.58 17.30
CA ILE A 784 -13.22 -21.34 16.77
C ILE A 784 -13.00 -21.07 15.27
N GLU A 785 -14.07 -20.75 14.53
CA GLU A 785 -14.00 -20.56 13.07
C GLU A 785 -13.10 -19.39 12.63
N PRO A 786 -13.07 -18.22 13.30
CA PRO A 786 -12.10 -17.17 13.01
C PRO A 786 -10.64 -17.60 13.15
N ILE A 787 -10.34 -18.49 14.12
CA ILE A 787 -9.00 -19.03 14.34
C ILE A 787 -8.62 -19.98 13.20
N HIS A 788 -9.55 -20.85 12.79
CA HIS A 788 -9.40 -21.71 11.62
C HIS A 788 -9.19 -20.89 10.34
N ALA A 789 -10.00 -19.85 10.12
CA ALA A 789 -9.88 -18.98 8.96
C ALA A 789 -8.51 -18.29 8.88
N ALA A 790 -7.96 -17.87 10.03
CA ALA A 790 -6.65 -17.23 10.09
C ALA A 790 -5.50 -18.15 9.66
N LEU A 791 -5.62 -19.48 9.81
CA LEU A 791 -4.62 -20.44 9.30
C LEU A 791 -4.55 -20.47 7.77
N PHE A 792 -5.58 -19.98 7.06
CA PHE A 792 -5.59 -19.87 5.59
C PHE A 792 -5.15 -18.52 5.04
N PHE A 793 -4.78 -17.57 5.91
CA PHE A 793 -4.37 -16.26 5.44
C PHE A 793 -3.14 -16.34 4.50
N ARG A 794 -2.99 -15.29 3.71
CA ARG A 794 -1.85 -15.13 2.81
C ARG A 794 -0.57 -14.86 3.62
N SER A 795 0.58 -15.18 3.05
CA SER A 795 1.88 -15.07 3.73
C SER A 795 2.27 -13.63 4.12
N ASP A 796 1.62 -12.61 3.55
CA ASP A 796 1.74 -11.20 3.95
C ASP A 796 1.06 -10.89 5.31
N GLN A 797 0.33 -11.85 5.88
CA GLN A 797 -0.30 -11.78 7.20
C GLN A 797 0.28 -12.83 8.16
N SER A 798 1.60 -13.02 8.11
CA SER A 798 2.32 -14.02 8.91
C SER A 798 2.00 -13.92 10.40
N GLU A 799 1.96 -12.73 10.99
CA GLU A 799 1.66 -12.53 12.42
C GLU A 799 0.31 -13.11 12.86
N CYS A 800 -0.73 -13.03 12.00
CA CYS A 800 -2.03 -13.63 12.29
C CYS A 800 -1.97 -15.17 12.20
N ILE A 801 -1.23 -15.71 11.23
CA ILE A 801 -1.06 -17.16 11.05
C ILE A 801 -0.28 -17.73 12.23
N GLU A 802 0.80 -17.05 12.64
CA GLU A 802 1.62 -17.41 13.80
C GLU A 802 0.77 -17.44 15.08
N LEU A 803 0.01 -16.37 15.34
CA LEU A 803 -0.89 -16.32 16.49
C LEU A 803 -1.96 -17.41 16.41
N ALA A 804 -2.55 -17.67 15.24
CA ALA A 804 -3.55 -18.73 15.08
C ALA A 804 -2.97 -20.13 15.36
N CYS A 805 -1.73 -20.41 14.92
CA CYS A 805 -1.00 -21.63 15.28
C CYS A 805 -0.81 -21.75 16.79
N GLU A 806 -0.42 -20.67 17.46
CA GLU A 806 -0.26 -20.65 18.91
C GLU A 806 -1.58 -20.87 19.66
N ILE A 807 -2.65 -20.20 19.23
CA ILE A 807 -4.00 -20.34 19.80
C ILE A 807 -4.48 -21.79 19.65
N ALA A 808 -4.42 -22.35 18.44
CA ALA A 808 -4.80 -23.74 18.18
C ALA A 808 -4.04 -24.71 19.09
N SER A 809 -2.74 -24.45 19.31
CA SER A 809 -1.93 -25.22 20.23
C SER A 809 -2.34 -25.09 21.69
N ARG A 810 -2.70 -23.90 22.17
CA ARG A 810 -3.12 -23.67 23.57
C ARG A 810 -4.50 -24.25 23.85
N LEU A 811 -5.41 -24.18 22.87
CA LEU A 811 -6.75 -24.74 22.95
C LEU A 811 -6.78 -26.27 22.77
N HIS A 812 -5.66 -26.89 22.38
CA HIS A 812 -5.57 -28.31 22.01
C HIS A 812 -6.60 -28.68 20.91
N ASP A 813 -6.81 -27.78 19.97
CA ASP A 813 -7.84 -27.91 18.95
C ASP A 813 -7.48 -28.96 17.88
N GLN A 814 -8.14 -30.12 17.98
CA GLN A 814 -7.96 -31.21 17.02
C GLN A 814 -8.46 -30.84 15.61
N GLY A 815 -9.42 -29.91 15.49
CA GLY A 815 -9.97 -29.46 14.20
C GLY A 815 -8.95 -28.71 13.34
N SER A 816 -7.97 -28.06 13.97
CA SER A 816 -6.89 -27.35 13.27
C SER A 816 -5.83 -28.27 12.64
N LEU A 817 -5.76 -29.55 13.03
CA LEU A 817 -4.67 -30.45 12.61
C LEU A 817 -4.50 -30.58 11.08
N PRO A 818 -5.56 -30.80 10.28
CA PRO A 818 -5.41 -30.89 8.83
C PRO A 818 -4.89 -29.58 8.22
N MET A 819 -5.25 -28.44 8.81
CA MET A 819 -4.83 -27.10 8.37
C MET A 819 -3.35 -26.87 8.68
N LEU A 820 -2.92 -27.24 9.89
CA LEU A 820 -1.53 -27.16 10.34
C LEU A 820 -0.64 -28.11 9.52
N GLN A 821 -1.10 -29.33 9.25
CA GLN A 821 -0.40 -30.29 8.38
C GLN A 821 -0.21 -29.71 6.98
N ARG A 822 -1.26 -29.13 6.39
CA ARG A 822 -1.17 -28.46 5.09
C ARG A 822 -0.15 -27.32 5.09
N LEU A 823 -0.09 -26.51 6.15
CA LEU A 823 0.91 -25.45 6.26
C LEU A 823 2.35 -26.00 6.29
N VAL A 824 2.57 -27.16 6.88
CA VAL A 824 3.90 -27.80 6.99
C VAL A 824 4.33 -28.48 5.70
N GLU A 825 3.40 -29.23 5.09
CA GLU A 825 3.63 -30.20 4.02
C GLU A 825 3.40 -29.65 2.60
N ALA A 826 2.90 -28.41 2.47
CA ALA A 826 2.63 -27.79 1.18
C ALA A 826 3.82 -27.90 0.21
N ASP A 827 3.52 -28.21 -1.05
CA ASP A 827 4.46 -28.38 -2.16
C ASP A 827 4.22 -27.37 -3.29
N GLY A 828 5.18 -27.27 -4.22
CA GLY A 828 5.08 -26.40 -5.38
C GLY A 828 4.88 -24.90 -5.05
N GLY A 829 3.88 -24.27 -5.66
CA GLY A 829 3.57 -22.85 -5.47
C GLY A 829 2.87 -22.50 -4.15
N ASP A 830 2.46 -23.50 -3.37
CA ASP A 830 1.74 -23.32 -2.10
C ASP A 830 2.69 -23.36 -0.88
N ILE A 831 4.00 -23.54 -1.09
CA ILE A 831 5.02 -23.56 -0.03
C ILE A 831 4.96 -22.27 0.77
N ARG A 832 4.76 -22.40 2.08
CA ARG A 832 4.79 -21.27 3.02
C ARG A 832 6.21 -20.93 3.45
N PRO A 833 6.48 -19.67 3.85
CA PRO A 833 7.72 -19.28 4.51
C PRO A 833 8.09 -20.22 5.65
N ILE A 834 9.39 -20.45 5.84
CA ILE A 834 9.89 -21.48 6.75
C ILE A 834 9.46 -21.22 8.21
N GLU A 835 9.31 -19.97 8.60
CA GLU A 835 8.82 -19.55 9.91
C GLU A 835 7.40 -20.06 10.15
N ILE A 836 6.49 -19.85 9.19
CA ILE A 836 5.09 -20.32 9.26
C ILE A 836 5.05 -21.85 9.37
N ARG A 837 5.89 -22.54 8.58
CA ARG A 837 6.00 -24.00 8.61
C ARG A 837 6.47 -24.49 9.98
N LEU A 838 7.46 -23.82 10.59
CA LEU A 838 7.94 -24.16 11.92
C LEU A 838 6.89 -23.89 13.01
N PHE A 839 6.15 -22.78 12.95
CA PHE A 839 5.05 -22.51 13.87
C PHE A 839 3.94 -23.54 13.77
N ALA A 840 3.52 -23.89 12.54
CA ALA A 840 2.51 -24.92 12.30
C ALA A 840 2.97 -26.30 12.80
N ALA A 841 4.25 -26.65 12.58
CA ALA A 841 4.83 -27.90 13.09
C ALA A 841 4.86 -27.94 14.63
N ILE A 842 5.25 -26.84 15.28
CA ILE A 842 5.24 -26.74 16.76
C ILE A 842 3.80 -26.93 17.28
N ALA A 843 2.83 -26.27 16.67
CA ALA A 843 1.43 -26.36 17.07
C ALA A 843 0.89 -27.78 16.89
N ALA A 844 1.11 -28.40 15.74
CA ALA A 844 0.68 -29.77 15.46
C ALA A 844 1.27 -30.77 16.47
N CYS A 845 2.56 -30.67 16.78
CA CYS A 845 3.21 -31.55 17.77
C CYS A 845 2.60 -31.42 19.17
N LYS A 846 2.25 -30.20 19.59
CA LYS A 846 1.63 -29.96 20.91
C LYS A 846 0.18 -30.46 20.97
N ILE A 847 -0.53 -30.51 19.85
CA ILE A 847 -1.92 -31.00 19.77
C ILE A 847 -1.97 -32.54 19.73
N MET A 848 -1.10 -33.19 18.92
CA MET A 848 -1.15 -34.64 18.69
C MET A 848 -0.50 -35.49 19.80
N GLN A 849 0.31 -34.88 20.68
CA GLN A 849 1.11 -35.53 21.74
C GLN A 849 2.19 -36.52 21.25
N SER A 850 1.99 -37.19 20.11
CA SER A 850 2.96 -38.00 19.37
C SER A 850 3.21 -37.36 17.99
N PRO A 851 4.42 -36.84 17.70
CA PRO A 851 4.69 -36.14 16.45
C PRO A 851 4.74 -37.12 15.25
N PRO A 852 4.35 -36.70 14.02
CA PRO A 852 4.50 -37.50 12.82
C PRO A 852 5.98 -37.66 12.45
N ILE A 853 6.31 -38.79 11.82
CA ILE A 853 7.66 -39.11 11.33
C ILE A 853 8.07 -38.04 10.30
N GLY A 854 9.11 -37.26 10.61
CA GLY A 854 9.70 -36.27 9.68
C GLY A 854 9.87 -34.84 10.22
N LEU A 855 9.12 -34.41 11.24
CA LEU A 855 9.20 -33.04 11.78
C LEU A 855 10.52 -32.75 12.52
N ALA A 856 11.15 -33.78 13.08
CA ALA A 856 12.51 -33.67 13.62
C ALA A 856 13.50 -33.21 12.53
N GLY A 857 13.38 -33.73 11.31
CA GLY A 857 14.24 -33.37 10.18
C GLY A 857 14.11 -31.88 9.80
N LEU A 858 12.90 -31.33 9.85
CA LEU A 858 12.66 -29.90 9.62
C LEU A 858 13.35 -29.03 10.69
N GLY A 859 13.26 -29.41 11.97
CA GLY A 859 13.96 -28.71 13.05
C GLY A 859 15.49 -28.80 12.93
N VAL A 860 16.01 -29.97 12.56
CA VAL A 860 17.46 -30.17 12.37
C VAL A 860 17.99 -29.37 11.19
N SER A 861 17.30 -29.36 10.05
CA SER A 861 17.73 -28.57 8.88
C SER A 861 17.73 -27.07 9.16
N CYS A 862 16.69 -26.57 9.84
CA CYS A 862 16.56 -25.16 10.20
C CYS A 862 17.50 -24.70 11.32
N SER A 863 18.11 -25.63 12.07
CA SER A 863 19.05 -25.30 13.16
C SER A 863 20.39 -24.70 12.72
N HIS A 864 20.63 -24.60 11.42
CA HIS A 864 21.82 -23.95 10.83
C HIS A 864 21.46 -22.72 9.99
N ASP A 865 20.19 -22.32 9.98
CA ASP A 865 19.72 -21.21 9.16
C ASP A 865 20.39 -19.89 9.58
N PRO A 866 20.77 -19.00 8.63
CA PRO A 866 21.34 -17.70 8.97
C PRO A 866 20.40 -16.83 9.82
N ASN A 867 19.08 -16.98 9.67
CA ASN A 867 18.07 -16.22 10.40
C ASN A 867 17.94 -16.69 11.87
N VAL A 868 18.10 -15.75 12.80
CA VAL A 868 18.02 -15.99 14.25
C VAL A 868 16.65 -16.55 14.63
N ARG A 869 15.57 -15.98 14.09
CA ARG A 869 14.18 -16.38 14.37
C ARG A 869 13.91 -17.82 13.92
N VAL A 870 14.45 -18.21 12.77
CA VAL A 870 14.34 -19.59 12.26
C VAL A 870 15.06 -20.57 13.19
N ARG A 871 16.29 -20.25 13.64
CA ARG A 871 17.01 -21.10 14.62
C ARG A 871 16.31 -21.16 15.98
N THR A 872 15.72 -20.06 16.46
CA THR A 872 14.90 -20.01 17.67
C THR A 872 13.69 -20.94 17.55
N LEU A 873 12.96 -20.89 16.43
CA LEU A 873 11.80 -21.77 16.19
C LEU A 873 12.22 -23.24 16.01
N ALA A 874 13.36 -23.48 15.36
CA ALA A 874 13.95 -24.81 15.27
C ALA A 874 14.26 -25.39 16.66
N ALA A 875 14.88 -24.60 17.56
CA ALA A 875 15.11 -25.01 18.95
C ALA A 875 13.81 -25.36 19.68
N LYS A 876 12.76 -24.54 19.50
CA LYS A 876 11.42 -24.79 20.08
C LYS A 876 10.82 -26.09 19.53
N LEU A 877 10.85 -26.31 18.22
CA LEU A 877 10.32 -27.52 17.57
C LEU A 877 11.04 -28.78 18.07
N LEU A 878 12.37 -28.78 18.11
CA LEU A 878 13.18 -29.91 18.62
C LEU A 878 12.90 -30.19 20.10
N GLY A 879 12.61 -29.16 20.89
CA GLY A 879 12.16 -29.29 22.28
C GLY A 879 10.78 -29.94 22.43
N VAL A 880 9.91 -29.77 21.43
CA VAL A 880 8.57 -30.37 21.43
C VAL A 880 8.58 -31.80 20.87
N VAL A 881 9.34 -32.05 19.80
CA VAL A 881 9.35 -33.34 19.09
C VAL A 881 9.99 -34.46 19.92
N GLY A 882 11.04 -34.22 20.71
CA GLY A 882 11.68 -35.30 21.47
C GLY A 882 12.75 -36.07 20.69
N GLY A 883 13.26 -37.17 21.24
CA GLY A 883 14.19 -38.12 20.58
C GLY A 883 15.68 -37.85 20.81
N ALA A 884 16.50 -38.91 20.85
CA ALA A 884 17.93 -38.83 21.19
C ALA A 884 18.73 -37.95 20.22
N ASP A 885 18.42 -37.98 18.92
CA ASP A 885 19.15 -37.24 17.88
C ASP A 885 19.03 -35.72 18.02
N THR A 886 17.94 -35.24 18.61
CA THR A 886 17.67 -33.79 18.77
C THR A 886 18.45 -33.16 19.93
N GLU A 887 18.91 -33.94 20.90
CA GLU A 887 19.66 -33.45 22.06
C GLU A 887 21.04 -32.91 21.67
N SER A 888 21.70 -33.57 20.72
CA SER A 888 22.95 -33.11 20.12
C SER A 888 22.81 -31.73 19.48
N VAL A 889 21.68 -31.49 18.80
CA VAL A 889 21.37 -30.22 18.14
C VAL A 889 21.02 -29.14 19.14
N LEU A 890 20.23 -29.44 20.17
CA LEU A 890 19.92 -28.49 21.25
C LEU A 890 21.17 -28.11 22.04
N SER A 891 22.09 -29.04 22.28
CA SER A 891 23.40 -28.77 22.89
C SER A 891 24.22 -27.77 22.08
N ARG A 892 24.23 -27.91 20.75
CA ARG A 892 24.87 -26.94 19.85
C ARG A 892 24.18 -25.57 19.87
N LEU A 893 22.84 -25.54 19.79
CA LEU A 893 22.06 -24.29 19.82
C LEU A 893 22.15 -23.56 21.17
N LEU A 894 22.39 -24.29 22.27
CA LEU A 894 22.68 -23.68 23.57
C LEU A 894 23.96 -22.82 23.54
N ARG A 895 24.89 -23.13 22.63
CA ARG A 895 26.13 -22.41 22.37
C ARG A 895 26.05 -21.52 21.11
N ASP A 896 24.84 -21.22 20.62
CA ASP A 896 24.66 -20.32 19.47
C ASP A 896 25.23 -18.93 19.77
N ARG A 897 25.65 -18.23 18.72
CA ARG A 897 26.20 -16.87 18.83
C ARG A 897 25.17 -15.85 19.29
N GLU A 898 23.89 -16.11 19.05
CA GLU A 898 22.78 -15.22 19.39
C GLU A 898 22.09 -15.65 20.70
N PRO A 899 22.01 -14.76 21.71
CA PRO A 899 21.35 -15.06 22.98
C PRO A 899 19.89 -15.51 22.86
N GLU A 900 19.12 -15.02 21.87
CA GLU A 900 17.73 -15.44 21.67
C GLU A 900 17.61 -16.95 21.34
N VAL A 901 18.58 -17.48 20.60
CA VAL A 901 18.65 -18.91 20.26
C VAL A 901 19.09 -19.72 21.47
N GLN A 902 20.05 -19.21 22.25
CA GLN A 902 20.51 -19.85 23.48
C GLN A 902 19.37 -20.00 24.51
N VAL A 903 18.55 -18.95 24.71
CA VAL A 903 17.38 -18.98 25.61
C VAL A 903 16.34 -20.00 25.14
N ALA A 904 16.02 -20.03 23.84
CA ALA A 904 15.06 -21.00 23.30
C ALA A 904 15.57 -22.45 23.43
N ALA A 905 16.85 -22.69 23.17
CA ALA A 905 17.46 -24.00 23.37
C ALA A 905 17.43 -24.42 24.85
N ALA A 906 17.77 -23.51 25.77
CA ALA A 906 17.73 -23.77 27.20
C ALA A 906 16.31 -24.11 27.69
N GLY A 907 15.30 -23.34 27.28
CA GLY A 907 13.89 -23.62 27.59
C GLY A 907 13.43 -24.98 27.03
N SER A 908 13.83 -25.31 25.80
CA SER A 908 13.55 -26.62 25.19
C SER A 908 14.20 -27.79 25.94
N ILE A 909 15.43 -27.64 26.44
CA ILE A 909 16.12 -28.65 27.25
C ILE A 909 15.37 -28.90 28.56
N LEU A 910 15.02 -27.84 29.31
CA LEU A 910 14.30 -27.98 30.57
C LEU A 910 12.90 -28.57 30.38
N ARG A 911 12.17 -28.14 29.33
CA ARG A 911 10.87 -28.73 28.98
C ARG A 911 10.97 -30.24 28.77
N ARG A 912 11.98 -30.70 28.04
CA ARG A 912 12.19 -32.13 27.78
C ARG A 912 12.47 -32.90 29.05
N GLN A 913 13.32 -32.38 29.92
CA GLN A 913 13.61 -33.00 31.22
C GLN A 913 12.34 -33.14 32.06
N MET A 914 11.51 -32.10 32.11
CA MET A 914 10.22 -32.14 32.81
C MET A 914 9.30 -33.21 32.22
N THR A 915 9.19 -33.32 30.89
CA THR A 915 8.38 -34.36 30.23
C THR A 915 8.89 -35.76 30.55
N LEU A 916 10.21 -36.00 30.50
CA LEU A 916 10.82 -37.29 30.83
C LEU A 916 10.62 -37.66 32.31
N SER A 917 10.76 -36.69 33.21
CA SER A 917 10.49 -36.88 34.64
C SER A 917 9.01 -37.25 34.87
N ASN A 918 8.08 -36.53 34.25
CA ASN A 918 6.65 -36.82 34.36
C ASN A 918 6.28 -38.21 33.81
N GLN A 919 6.91 -38.62 32.70
CA GLN A 919 6.75 -39.97 32.14
C GLN A 919 7.30 -41.04 33.09
N ALA A 920 8.50 -40.86 33.66
CA ALA A 920 9.08 -41.79 34.63
C ALA A 920 8.21 -41.93 35.89
N THR A 921 7.70 -40.82 36.42
CA THR A 921 6.80 -40.82 37.60
C THR A 921 5.46 -41.50 37.29
N SER A 922 4.94 -41.35 36.06
CA SER A 922 3.71 -42.04 35.62
C SER A 922 3.90 -43.55 35.48
N ILE A 923 5.09 -44.01 35.06
CA ILE A 923 5.44 -45.43 34.94
C ILE A 923 5.65 -46.05 36.33
N GLU A 924 6.29 -45.34 37.27
CA GLU A 924 6.44 -45.78 38.66
C GLU A 924 5.09 -45.92 39.39
N SER A 925 4.10 -45.09 39.05
CA SER A 925 2.73 -45.20 39.59
C SER A 925 1.90 -46.37 39.03
N GLN A 926 2.40 -47.07 38.00
CA GLN A 926 1.74 -48.21 37.34
C GLN A 926 2.38 -49.58 37.64
N LEU A 927 3.42 -49.63 38.48
CA LEU A 927 4.00 -50.90 38.96
C LEU A 927 3.13 -51.48 40.11
N PRO A 928 2.74 -52.77 40.08
CA PRO A 928 1.93 -53.36 41.14
C PRO A 928 2.74 -53.40 42.44
N GLN A 929 2.20 -52.81 43.51
CA GLN A 929 2.74 -52.96 44.86
C GLN A 929 2.76 -54.45 45.22
N SER A 930 3.96 -54.98 45.41
CA SER A 930 4.18 -56.34 45.94
C SER A 930 3.49 -56.49 47.28
N THR A 931 2.60 -57.48 47.37
CA THR A 931 1.94 -57.97 48.58
C THR A 931 2.96 -58.26 49.68
N VAL A 932 2.95 -57.43 50.72
CA VAL A 932 3.42 -57.80 52.06
C VAL A 932 2.23 -57.63 53.00
N GLU A 933 1.66 -58.76 53.40
CA GLU A 933 0.63 -58.83 54.44
C GLU A 933 1.14 -58.23 55.76
N PRO A 934 0.27 -57.49 56.48
CA PRO A 934 0.28 -57.49 57.92
C PRO A 934 -0.95 -58.24 58.43
N THR A 935 -0.65 -59.33 59.12
CA THR A 935 -1.51 -60.09 60.04
C THR A 935 -2.56 -59.27 60.78
N ASN A 936 -3.81 -59.73 60.65
CA ASN A 936 -4.95 -59.33 61.45
C ASN A 936 -4.73 -59.66 62.94
N ARG A 937 -4.80 -58.65 63.83
CA ARG A 937 -5.07 -58.85 65.26
C ARG A 937 -6.23 -57.96 65.69
N ALA A 938 -7.27 -58.64 66.13
CA ALA A 938 -8.52 -58.14 66.67
C ALA A 938 -8.36 -57.20 67.89
N LYS A 939 -9.28 -56.23 68.04
CA LYS A 939 -10.41 -56.32 68.98
C LYS A 939 -11.24 -55.03 69.08
N ASN A 940 -12.54 -55.25 68.91
CA ASN A 940 -13.67 -54.83 69.75
C ASN A 940 -14.21 -53.39 69.73
N ASP A 941 -15.47 -53.34 69.29
CA ASP A 941 -16.59 -52.59 69.84
C ASP A 941 -16.57 -52.41 71.37
N ILE A 942 -16.97 -51.23 71.85
CA ILE A 942 -18.29 -50.90 72.46
C ILE A 942 -18.18 -49.47 73.04
N PRO A 943 -19.24 -48.63 72.99
CA PRO A 943 -19.13 -47.18 73.19
C PRO A 943 -19.31 -46.77 74.66
N HIS A 944 -18.52 -45.80 75.10
CA HIS A 944 -18.91 -44.68 75.97
C HIS A 944 -17.80 -43.63 76.01
#